data_AF-A0A672R705-F1
#
_entry.id   AF-A0A672R705-F1
#
_cell.length_a   1.000
_cell.length_b   1.000
_cell.length_c   1.000
_cell.angle_alpha   90.00
_cell.angle_beta   90.00
_cell.angle_gamma   90.00
#
_symmetry.space_group_name_H-M   'P 1'
#
loop_
_entity.id
_entity.type
_entity.pdbx_description
1 polymer ?
#
loop_
_entity_poly.entity_id
_entity_poly.type
_entity_poly.pdbx_seq_one_letter_code
_entity_poly.pdbx_strand_id
1 'polypeptide(L)'
;MILLFTATFTILVLSSLDQVESSAYDKIVTHSRIRAKNEGPNVCALQQVMGTKKKYFSTCRNWYNKSICGKKAVVLYECCPGYMKLDGKRGCPAVAPIDTVYGTLDLVQAKITQRYSDQSKLREELDGAGSYTMFAPNDDAWEELDPVTALVSSGNTELYNALHYHMVNKRLLTKDLKNDMTLESMYNKQGLYINHYSNGVVTVNCARIIHANQVATNGVVHVIDRIISVISQTIKDVIETNDDLASLNVCTVALRSGLQGQLGEPGHYTLFAPTNEAFEKLDSDVLERLMSDTTVLQALLKYHLLNSVQCSEAIMAGSVYGTLEGSNIEIGCDGESLTVNGIKMVLKKDIVTSNGVIHLINQVLMPDSAKQVMELIGKSQSIFSDMVSELGLSAAMQPETEYTILAPLNGAFSDEVMSMDQRLLKIILENQIVKLRVSLSDLYNGQLLETLGGKLLRVFIYRTAVCIENACMARGSREGSNGVLHLMRSLIQPPETTIYDLLLKDGRFKIFLSLMESAELTDLLKQEGSYTLFAPIDAAFGTLTEEDIALLKSDINGLRAILLYHFSNGVFINGGLEGGVTNLLKTIQGNNLQVLSVNNSIYVNSVEVPDFDLMTSNGVVHVKRKMSLNNLFLTNTDYWKCHGLDMPPDGIFTFPSGPEVKVVIGEPSITKVTRVIGGDLRVTKVTQVTERGPSVTKVTRVIGGDPSVTKVTQVTERDPSVTKVTRVIGGDPITRVNGEDPSVTKVTRVIGGDPSVTKVTQVTERDPRQSRPPRIRIRENHQNHQGLVAS
;
A
#
# COMPACT_ATOMS: atom_id res chain seq x y z
N MET A 1 -14.65 61.98 12.71
CA MET A 1 -14.79 60.51 12.63
C MET A 1 -14.24 59.90 11.32
N ILE A 2 -13.70 60.68 10.38
CA ILE A 2 -13.15 60.17 9.10
C ILE A 2 -11.61 59.99 9.15
N LEU A 3 -10.89 60.73 10.00
CA LEU A 3 -9.43 60.62 10.15
C LEU A 3 -8.93 59.41 10.97
N LEU A 4 -9.77 58.81 11.82
CA LEU A 4 -9.37 57.61 12.59
C LEU A 4 -9.53 56.30 11.79
N PHE A 5 -10.36 56.30 10.74
CA PHE A 5 -10.57 55.13 9.88
C PHE A 5 -9.49 54.97 8.81
N THR A 6 -8.84 56.06 8.38
CA THR A 6 -7.76 56.00 7.39
C THR A 6 -6.42 55.55 7.99
N ALA A 7 -6.16 55.88 9.26
CA ALA A 7 -4.95 55.46 9.97
C ALA A 7 -4.98 53.98 10.39
N THR A 8 -6.17 53.44 10.69
CA THR A 8 -6.33 52.02 11.05
C THR A 8 -6.32 51.11 9.82
N PHE A 9 -6.82 51.58 8.68
CA PHE A 9 -6.76 50.83 7.42
C PHE A 9 -5.35 50.79 6.82
N THR A 10 -4.53 51.84 6.99
CA THR A 10 -3.12 51.84 6.54
C THR A 10 -2.23 50.93 7.38
N ILE A 11 -2.47 50.83 8.69
CA ILE A 11 -1.76 49.87 9.56
C ILE A 11 -2.21 48.42 9.30
N LEU A 12 -3.50 48.19 8.99
CA LEU A 12 -3.98 46.85 8.64
C LEU A 12 -3.43 46.39 7.27
N VAL A 13 -3.38 47.29 6.28
CA VAL A 13 -2.81 47.01 4.95
C VAL A 13 -1.29 46.77 5.02
N LEU A 14 -0.56 47.45 5.91
CA LEU A 14 0.86 47.19 6.17
C LEU A 14 1.12 45.89 6.95
N SER A 15 0.12 45.33 7.65
CA SER A 15 0.23 44.02 8.33
C SER A 15 -0.22 42.83 7.49
N SER A 16 -0.88 43.08 6.35
CA SER A 16 -1.30 42.06 5.38
C SER A 16 -0.40 41.97 4.14
N LEU A 17 0.59 42.85 4.02
CA LEU A 17 1.66 42.75 3.01
C LEU A 17 2.87 42.10 3.69
N ASP A 18 3.34 41.00 3.12
CA ASP A 18 4.44 40.14 3.58
C ASP A 18 4.11 39.11 4.67
N GLN A 19 3.16 38.21 4.38
CA GLN A 19 3.48 36.80 4.66
C GLN A 19 4.62 36.41 3.70
N VAL A 20 5.87 36.72 4.09
CA VAL A 20 7.04 36.19 3.38
C VAL A 20 6.91 34.67 3.41
N GLU A 21 6.71 34.05 2.24
CA GLU A 21 6.70 32.59 2.11
C GLU A 21 8.00 32.04 2.72
N SER A 22 7.88 31.40 3.88
CA SER A 22 9.02 30.80 4.58
C SER A 22 9.30 29.41 4.00
N SER A 23 10.55 29.18 3.60
CA SER A 23 10.99 27.89 3.08
C SER A 23 11.07 26.83 4.18
N ALA A 24 11.17 25.54 3.81
CA ALA A 24 11.36 24.47 4.79
C ALA A 24 12.63 24.70 5.64
N TYR A 25 13.70 25.22 5.01
CA TYR A 25 14.92 25.62 5.68
C TYR A 25 14.66 26.73 6.71
N ASP A 26 13.97 27.81 6.33
CA ASP A 26 13.72 28.96 7.21
C ASP A 26 12.89 28.57 8.45
N LYS A 27 11.90 27.69 8.26
CA LYS A 27 11.10 27.15 9.36
C LYS A 27 11.98 26.39 10.35
N ILE A 28 12.89 25.55 9.87
CA ILE A 28 13.74 24.72 10.72
C ILE A 28 14.80 25.55 11.43
N VAL A 29 15.40 26.54 10.76
CA VAL A 29 16.31 27.51 11.40
C VAL A 29 15.58 28.32 12.47
N THR A 30 14.32 28.71 12.22
CA THR A 30 13.50 29.41 13.23
C THR A 30 13.26 28.54 14.47
N HIS A 31 12.94 27.26 14.29
CA HIS A 31 12.84 26.33 15.41
C HIS A 31 14.18 26.12 16.14
N SER A 32 15.29 26.08 15.40
CA SER A 32 16.64 25.99 15.97
C SER A 32 16.96 27.19 16.87
N ARG A 33 16.60 28.42 16.45
CA ARG A 33 16.70 29.64 17.28
C ARG A 33 15.90 29.55 18.57
N ILE A 34 14.67 29.04 18.49
CA ILE A 34 13.80 28.87 19.67
C ILE A 34 14.46 27.92 20.69
N ARG A 35 15.07 26.83 20.21
CA ARG A 35 15.77 25.85 21.07
C ARG A 35 17.02 26.44 21.73
N ALA A 36 17.70 27.35 21.06
CA ALA A 36 18.90 28.02 21.56
C ALA A 36 18.63 29.34 22.30
N LYS A 37 17.37 29.71 22.53
CA LYS A 37 16.98 31.00 23.15
C LYS A 37 17.71 31.28 24.47
N ASN A 38 18.00 30.24 25.25
CA ASN A 38 18.71 30.38 26.52
C ASN A 38 20.20 30.66 26.35
N GLU A 39 20.82 30.35 25.22
CA GLU A 39 22.25 30.57 24.99
C GLU A 39 22.59 32.03 24.66
N GLY A 40 21.60 32.79 24.19
CA GLY A 40 21.72 34.22 23.91
C GLY A 40 21.01 34.63 22.61
N PRO A 41 21.05 35.92 22.24
CA PRO A 41 20.45 36.40 21.01
C PRO A 41 21.13 35.75 19.78
N ASN A 42 20.31 35.42 18.76
CA ASN A 42 20.74 34.89 17.47
C ASN A 42 21.67 33.66 17.52
N VAL A 43 21.55 32.85 18.57
CA VAL A 43 22.18 31.53 18.65
C VAL A 43 21.23 30.50 18.03
N CYS A 44 21.80 29.53 17.33
CA CYS A 44 21.11 28.41 16.73
C CYS A 44 21.61 27.11 17.36
N ALA A 45 20.69 26.17 17.57
CA ALA A 45 21.00 24.83 18.04
C ALA A 45 21.14 23.87 16.85
N LEU A 46 22.31 23.25 16.71
CA LEU A 46 22.61 22.26 15.68
C LEU A 46 22.82 20.89 16.33
N GLN A 47 22.58 19.83 15.58
CA GLN A 47 22.97 18.48 15.98
C GLN A 47 24.18 18.03 15.18
N GLN A 48 25.26 17.66 15.87
CA GLN A 48 26.43 17.02 15.26
C GLN A 48 26.38 15.52 15.50
N VAL A 49 26.61 14.75 14.46
CA VAL A 49 26.66 13.29 14.54
C VAL A 49 27.95 12.86 15.24
N MET A 50 27.86 12.02 16.27
CA MET A 50 29.04 11.55 16.99
C MET A 50 29.98 10.78 16.07
N GLY A 51 31.26 11.15 16.11
CA GLY A 51 32.30 10.55 15.27
C GLY A 51 32.46 11.18 13.88
N THR A 52 31.66 12.21 13.53
CA THR A 52 31.81 12.94 12.27
C THR A 52 31.82 14.46 12.51
N LYS A 53 32.24 15.24 11.51
CA LYS A 53 32.13 16.71 11.52
C LYS A 53 30.76 17.22 11.05
N LYS A 54 29.83 16.32 10.68
CA LYS A 54 28.56 16.70 10.03
C LYS A 54 27.58 17.30 11.03
N LYS A 55 27.13 18.53 10.73
CA LYS A 55 26.20 19.32 11.54
C LYS A 55 24.90 19.54 10.78
N TYR A 56 23.77 19.44 11.48
CA TYR A 56 22.45 19.57 10.89
C TYR A 56 21.54 20.49 11.72
N PHE A 57 20.79 21.33 11.02
CA PHE A 57 19.56 21.90 11.56
C PHE A 57 18.49 20.81 11.50
N SER A 58 18.18 20.19 12.63
CA SER A 58 17.29 19.02 12.63
C SER A 58 15.82 19.37 12.87
N THR A 59 14.94 18.58 12.24
CA THR A 59 13.50 18.61 12.48
C THR A 59 13.18 18.26 13.95
N CYS A 60 11.99 18.60 14.44
CA CYS A 60 11.56 18.24 15.80
C CYS A 60 11.65 16.73 16.05
N ARG A 61 11.27 15.90 15.07
CA ARG A 61 11.34 14.44 15.17
C ARG A 61 12.79 13.96 15.43
N ASN A 62 13.74 14.41 14.61
CA ASN A 62 15.15 14.02 14.75
C ASN A 62 15.78 14.58 16.03
N TRP A 63 15.39 15.80 16.42
CA TRP A 63 15.83 16.43 17.65
C TRP A 63 15.53 15.59 18.90
N TYR A 64 14.27 15.13 19.04
CA TYR A 64 13.86 14.32 20.19
C TYR A 64 14.40 12.90 20.16
N ASN A 65 14.65 12.34 18.98
CA ASN A 65 15.30 11.03 18.84
C ASN A 65 16.76 11.03 19.32
N LYS A 66 17.42 12.19 19.41
CA LYS A 66 18.84 12.35 19.81
C LYS A 66 19.80 11.50 18.96
N SER A 67 19.38 11.11 17.77
CA SER A 67 20.17 10.32 16.83
C SER A 67 19.89 10.75 15.39
N ILE A 68 20.92 10.72 14.56
CA ILE A 68 20.86 10.94 13.11
C ILE A 68 21.60 9.77 12.46
N CYS A 69 20.99 9.15 11.44
CA CYS A 69 21.54 7.97 10.78
C CYS A 69 21.98 6.88 11.78
N GLY A 70 21.13 6.54 12.76
CA GLY A 70 21.42 5.50 13.77
C GLY A 70 22.55 5.83 14.76
N LYS A 71 23.25 6.96 14.62
CA LYS A 71 24.31 7.41 15.53
C LYS A 71 23.80 8.47 16.48
N LYS A 72 24.31 8.48 17.73
CA LYS A 72 23.99 9.53 18.70
C LYS A 72 24.40 10.89 18.14
N ALA A 73 23.58 11.90 18.38
CA ALA A 73 23.87 13.27 17.99
C ALA A 73 23.99 14.16 19.22
N VAL A 74 25.06 14.95 19.28
CA VAL A 74 25.28 15.96 20.33
C VAL A 74 24.74 17.30 19.87
N VAL A 75 24.21 18.07 20.81
CA VAL A 75 23.73 19.42 20.54
C VAL A 75 24.89 20.40 20.62
N LEU A 76 25.06 21.20 19.57
CA LEU A 76 25.98 22.33 19.52
C LEU A 76 25.21 23.64 19.41
N TYR A 77 25.83 24.71 19.90
CA TYR A 77 25.28 26.06 19.86
C TYR A 77 26.25 26.97 19.12
N GLU A 78 25.80 27.48 17.99
CA GLU A 78 26.58 28.34 17.11
C GLU A 78 25.77 29.58 16.74
N CYS A 79 26.43 30.60 16.20
CA CYS A 79 25.69 31.73 15.67
C CYS A 79 24.83 31.30 14.50
N CYS A 80 23.59 31.78 14.47
CA CYS A 80 22.75 31.59 13.31
C CYS A 80 23.38 32.26 12.08
N PRO A 81 23.06 31.79 10.86
CA PRO A 81 23.53 32.43 9.63
C PRO A 81 23.28 33.94 9.63
N GLY A 82 24.32 34.71 9.30
CA GLY A 82 24.35 36.18 9.32
C GLY A 82 24.73 36.86 10.64
N TYR A 83 24.96 36.11 11.73
CA TYR A 83 25.29 36.68 13.04
C TYR A 83 26.66 36.23 13.55
N MET A 84 27.26 37.04 14.42
CA MET A 84 28.57 36.78 15.01
C MET A 84 28.63 37.10 16.51
N LYS A 85 29.60 36.49 17.19
CA LYS A 85 29.88 36.76 18.60
C LYS A 85 30.59 38.12 18.75
N LEU A 86 30.36 38.77 19.89
CA LEU A 86 31.15 39.92 20.34
C LEU A 86 31.84 39.54 21.65
N ASP A 87 33.11 39.92 21.78
CA ASP A 87 33.90 39.62 22.97
C ASP A 87 33.22 40.18 24.24
N GLY A 88 33.15 39.35 25.27
CA GLY A 88 32.49 39.69 26.54
C GLY A 88 30.96 39.79 26.49
N LYS A 89 30.31 39.48 25.35
CA LYS A 89 28.84 39.45 25.23
C LYS A 89 28.33 38.02 25.08
N ARG A 90 27.14 37.75 25.63
CA ARG A 90 26.47 36.45 25.52
C ARG A 90 25.79 36.29 24.17
N GLY A 91 25.85 35.08 23.59
CA GLY A 91 25.23 34.75 22.31
C GLY A 91 25.92 35.40 21.11
N CYS A 92 25.13 35.77 20.10
CA CYS A 92 25.58 36.37 18.85
C CYS A 92 24.86 37.70 18.61
N PRO A 93 25.20 38.75 19.38
CA PRO A 93 24.48 40.02 19.35
C PRO A 93 24.82 40.89 18.13
N ALA A 94 25.89 40.58 17.40
CA ALA A 94 26.29 41.33 16.20
C ALA A 94 25.80 40.64 14.93
N VAL A 95 25.51 41.45 13.93
CA VAL A 95 25.32 41.00 12.55
C VAL A 95 26.68 41.05 11.87
N ALA A 96 27.02 40.05 11.07
CA ALA A 96 28.25 40.09 10.29
C ALA A 96 28.22 41.32 9.35
N PRO A 97 29.31 42.09 9.24
CA PRO A 97 29.35 43.20 8.29
C PRO A 97 29.09 42.64 6.88
N ILE A 98 28.27 43.37 6.10
CA ILE A 98 28.09 43.04 4.69
C ILE A 98 29.33 43.52 3.94
N ASP A 99 29.88 42.63 3.13
CA ASP A 99 31.00 42.93 2.22
C ASP A 99 30.61 42.48 0.81
N THR A 100 31.48 42.66 -0.17
CA THR A 100 31.34 42.04 -1.49
C THR A 100 31.26 40.51 -1.36
N VAL A 101 30.87 39.81 -2.43
CA VAL A 101 30.88 38.35 -2.43
C VAL A 101 32.27 37.81 -2.09
N TYR A 102 33.34 38.45 -2.58
CA TYR A 102 34.73 38.06 -2.27
C TYR A 102 35.08 38.23 -0.79
N GLY A 103 34.74 39.38 -0.18
CA GLY A 103 34.98 39.61 1.25
C GLY A 103 34.16 38.67 2.14
N THR A 104 32.94 38.36 1.70
CA THR A 104 32.04 37.43 2.40
C THR A 104 32.60 36.01 2.47
N LEU A 105 33.43 35.58 1.49
CA LEU A 105 34.08 34.26 1.54
C LEU A 105 34.96 34.08 2.79
N ASP A 106 35.68 35.11 3.23
CA ASP A 106 36.48 35.04 4.47
C ASP A 106 35.58 35.00 5.72
N LEU A 107 34.52 35.81 5.74
CA LEU A 107 33.55 35.84 6.84
C LEU A 107 32.90 34.47 7.11
N VAL A 108 32.68 33.69 6.05
CA VAL A 108 32.07 32.35 6.12
C VAL A 108 33.10 31.23 6.21
N GLN A 109 34.39 31.55 6.37
CA GLN A 109 35.49 30.60 6.47
C GLN A 109 35.66 29.70 5.24
N ALA A 110 35.38 30.23 4.04
CA ALA A 110 35.68 29.58 2.76
C ALA A 110 37.00 30.15 2.18
N LYS A 111 38.09 30.05 2.96
CA LYS A 111 39.36 30.73 2.68
C LYS A 111 40.06 30.17 1.45
N ILE A 112 39.94 28.86 1.21
CA ILE A 112 40.53 28.23 0.03
C ILE A 112 39.80 28.72 -1.23
N THR A 113 38.47 28.76 -1.21
CA THR A 113 37.64 29.34 -2.29
C THR A 113 37.99 30.80 -2.55
N GLN A 114 38.21 31.60 -1.50
CA GLN A 114 38.64 32.99 -1.63
C GLN A 114 40.00 33.11 -2.31
N ARG A 115 41.01 32.36 -1.83
CA ARG A 115 42.36 32.33 -2.40
C ARG A 115 42.35 31.91 -3.87
N TYR A 116 41.54 30.92 -4.23
CA TYR A 116 41.39 30.48 -5.62
C TYR A 116 40.66 31.49 -6.49
N SER A 117 39.75 32.28 -5.92
CA SER A 117 39.14 33.41 -6.63
C SER A 117 40.16 34.50 -6.95
N ASP A 118 41.14 34.74 -6.07
CA ASP A 118 42.26 35.67 -6.33
C ASP A 118 43.22 35.13 -7.41
N GLN A 119 43.64 33.87 -7.28
CA GLN A 119 44.56 33.22 -8.23
C GLN A 119 43.99 33.11 -9.65
N SER A 120 42.69 32.88 -9.78
CA SER A 120 41.99 32.77 -11.07
C SER A 120 41.62 34.12 -11.70
N LYS A 121 41.92 35.25 -11.05
CA LYS A 121 41.47 36.62 -11.42
C LYS A 121 39.96 36.85 -11.34
N LEU A 122 39.22 35.94 -10.70
CA LEU A 122 37.78 36.10 -10.46
C LEU A 122 37.46 37.22 -9.46
N ARG A 123 38.43 37.58 -8.60
CA ARG A 123 38.27 38.61 -7.59
C ARG A 123 37.74 39.94 -8.14
N GLU A 124 38.23 40.40 -9.28
CA GLU A 124 37.82 41.69 -9.86
C GLU A 124 36.31 41.73 -10.15
N GLU A 125 35.73 40.59 -10.56
CA GLU A 125 34.29 40.46 -10.77
C GLU A 125 33.53 40.38 -9.43
N LEU A 126 34.03 39.59 -8.48
CA LEU A 126 33.38 39.41 -7.18
C LEU A 126 33.42 40.66 -6.29
N ASP A 127 34.40 41.54 -6.47
CA ASP A 127 34.47 42.87 -5.84
C ASP A 127 33.70 43.93 -6.66
N GLY A 128 33.39 43.64 -7.92
CA GLY A 128 32.77 44.54 -8.88
C GLY A 128 31.25 44.71 -8.73
N ALA A 129 30.67 45.49 -9.65
CA ALA A 129 29.23 45.71 -9.71
C ALA A 129 28.51 44.48 -10.28
N GLY A 130 27.46 44.03 -9.60
CA GLY A 130 26.66 42.89 -10.05
C GLY A 130 25.72 42.38 -8.96
N SER A 131 25.06 41.26 -9.26
CA SER A 131 24.20 40.55 -8.31
C SER A 131 24.45 39.06 -8.48
N TYR A 132 25.22 38.46 -7.56
CA TYR A 132 25.71 37.10 -7.71
C TYR A 132 25.16 36.16 -6.63
N THR A 133 25.06 34.87 -6.94
CA THR A 133 25.00 33.79 -5.95
C THR A 133 26.24 32.95 -6.10
N MET A 134 27.00 32.79 -5.03
CA MET A 134 28.19 31.93 -4.99
C MET A 134 27.92 30.72 -4.10
N PHE A 135 27.96 29.52 -4.68
CA PHE A 135 27.95 28.27 -3.94
C PHE A 135 29.39 27.91 -3.57
N ALA A 136 29.91 28.48 -2.47
CA ALA A 136 31.30 28.35 -2.09
C ALA A 136 31.58 27.00 -1.40
N PRO A 137 32.44 26.12 -1.93
CA PRO A 137 32.88 24.95 -1.20
C PRO A 137 33.60 25.37 0.09
N ASN A 138 33.35 24.66 1.19
CA ASN A 138 34.11 24.86 2.43
C ASN A 138 35.55 24.36 2.28
N ASP A 139 36.40 24.73 3.24
CA ASP A 139 37.82 24.35 3.17
C ASP A 139 38.01 22.82 3.25
N ASP A 140 37.22 22.10 4.08
CA ASP A 140 37.28 20.62 4.13
C ASP A 140 36.99 19.99 2.73
N ALA A 141 36.05 20.54 1.94
CA ALA A 141 35.75 20.02 0.59
C ALA A 141 36.93 20.16 -0.39
N TRP A 142 37.76 21.20 -0.23
CA TRP A 142 38.97 21.35 -1.03
C TRP A 142 40.11 20.45 -0.56
N GLU A 143 40.17 20.13 0.73
CA GLU A 143 41.15 19.21 1.30
C GLU A 143 40.84 17.75 0.99
N GLU A 144 39.56 17.41 0.84
CA GLU A 144 39.08 16.07 0.45
C GLU A 144 39.25 15.76 -1.05
N LEU A 145 39.60 16.74 -1.88
CA LEU A 145 39.94 16.48 -3.28
C LEU A 145 41.16 15.58 -3.39
N ASP A 146 41.04 14.54 -4.22
CA ASP A 146 42.19 13.75 -4.62
C ASP A 146 43.24 14.67 -5.29
N PRO A 147 44.52 14.66 -4.89
CA PRO A 147 45.57 15.42 -5.58
C PRO A 147 45.69 15.10 -7.09
N VAL A 148 45.10 14.00 -7.57
CA VAL A 148 45.00 13.65 -9.00
C VAL A 148 43.97 14.50 -9.76
N THR A 149 43.10 15.26 -9.06
CA THR A 149 42.10 16.12 -9.70
C THR A 149 42.79 17.30 -10.40
N ALA A 150 42.64 17.36 -11.72
CA ALA A 150 43.32 18.30 -12.62
C ALA A 150 43.26 19.77 -12.16
N LEU A 151 42.18 20.20 -11.50
CA LEU A 151 41.86 21.59 -11.14
C LEU A 151 42.98 22.40 -10.47
N VAL A 152 43.74 21.78 -9.55
CA VAL A 152 44.82 22.47 -8.82
C VAL A 152 46.14 22.47 -9.62
N SER A 153 46.27 21.58 -10.60
CA SER A 153 47.44 21.43 -11.46
C SER A 153 47.29 22.05 -12.85
N SER A 154 46.06 22.37 -13.29
CA SER A 154 45.73 22.65 -14.69
C SER A 154 45.90 24.10 -15.14
N GLY A 155 46.10 25.05 -14.22
CA GLY A 155 46.30 26.47 -14.55
C GLY A 155 45.13 27.38 -14.13
N ASN A 156 45.31 28.69 -14.29
CA ASN A 156 44.37 29.69 -13.77
C ASN A 156 43.01 29.68 -14.49
N THR A 157 42.95 29.20 -15.74
CA THR A 157 41.74 29.22 -16.59
C THR A 157 40.73 28.16 -16.14
N GLU A 158 41.18 26.97 -15.84
CA GLU A 158 40.35 25.85 -15.37
C GLU A 158 39.77 26.17 -13.99
N LEU A 159 40.56 26.79 -13.13
CA LEU A 159 40.12 27.27 -11.82
C LEU A 159 39.05 28.37 -11.97
N TYR A 160 39.26 29.34 -12.87
CA TYR A 160 38.27 30.37 -13.18
C TYR A 160 36.95 29.76 -13.66
N ASN A 161 37.01 28.81 -14.59
CA ASN A 161 35.85 28.12 -15.14
C ASN A 161 35.11 27.29 -14.09
N ALA A 162 35.84 26.59 -13.23
CA ALA A 162 35.26 25.81 -12.14
C ALA A 162 34.55 26.71 -11.13
N LEU A 163 35.16 27.82 -10.72
CA LEU A 163 34.51 28.78 -9.81
C LEU A 163 33.30 29.45 -10.46
N HIS A 164 33.36 29.79 -11.75
CA HIS A 164 32.20 30.26 -12.52
C HIS A 164 31.05 29.25 -12.56
N TYR A 165 31.36 27.94 -12.56
CA TYR A 165 30.33 26.90 -12.48
C TYR A 165 29.63 26.92 -11.11
N HIS A 166 30.30 27.36 -10.05
CA HIS A 166 29.71 27.54 -8.72
C HIS A 166 28.92 28.86 -8.57
N MET A 167 28.81 29.65 -9.63
CA MET A 167 28.19 30.98 -9.60
C MET A 167 26.93 31.08 -10.46
N VAL A 168 26.00 31.92 -10.01
CA VAL A 168 24.81 32.36 -10.77
C VAL A 168 24.76 33.88 -10.79
N ASN A 169 24.39 34.47 -11.91
CA ASN A 169 24.34 35.93 -12.12
C ASN A 169 23.08 36.62 -11.54
N LYS A 170 22.54 36.08 -10.45
CA LYS A 170 21.41 36.64 -9.69
C LYS A 170 21.59 36.32 -8.21
N ARG A 171 21.10 37.18 -7.32
CA ARG A 171 20.97 36.88 -5.88
C ARG A 171 19.79 35.94 -5.62
N LEU A 172 20.07 34.73 -5.14
CA LEU A 172 19.08 33.68 -4.83
C LEU A 172 19.26 33.21 -3.39
N LEU A 173 18.24 33.42 -2.56
CA LEU A 173 18.21 32.90 -1.18
C LEU A 173 17.65 31.47 -1.17
N THR A 174 17.79 30.74 -0.06
CA THR A 174 17.23 29.38 0.08
C THR A 174 15.74 29.28 -0.20
N LYS A 175 14.98 30.36 0.01
CA LYS A 175 13.56 30.42 -0.34
C LYS A 175 13.29 30.43 -1.84
N ASP A 176 14.26 30.87 -2.63
CA ASP A 176 14.22 30.94 -4.09
C ASP A 176 14.75 29.64 -4.72
N LEU A 177 15.54 28.86 -3.97
CA LEU A 177 16.08 27.55 -4.33
C LEU A 177 15.03 26.44 -4.16
N LYS A 178 14.08 26.35 -5.10
CA LYS A 178 12.99 25.36 -5.06
C LYS A 178 13.47 23.95 -5.40
N ASN A 179 12.72 22.95 -4.95
CA ASN A 179 12.98 21.56 -5.32
C ASN A 179 12.87 21.35 -6.83
N ASP A 180 13.71 20.46 -7.38
CA ASP A 180 13.77 20.11 -8.81
C ASP A 180 14.09 21.30 -9.75
N MET A 181 14.64 22.40 -9.21
CA MET A 181 14.96 23.58 -10.00
C MET A 181 16.33 23.44 -10.68
N THR A 182 16.41 23.81 -11.96
CA THR A 182 17.70 23.95 -12.67
C THR A 182 18.04 25.42 -12.84
N LEU A 183 19.23 25.81 -12.41
CA LEU A 183 19.81 27.15 -12.60
C LEU A 183 20.87 27.14 -13.69
N GLU A 184 21.00 28.24 -14.44
CA GLU A 184 22.13 28.43 -15.35
C GLU A 184 23.32 28.98 -14.55
N SER A 185 24.43 28.25 -14.53
CA SER A 185 25.69 28.75 -13.98
C SER A 185 26.31 29.82 -14.88
N MET A 186 27.25 30.57 -14.33
CA MET A 186 28.03 31.56 -15.10
C MET A 186 29.10 30.91 -15.98
N TYR A 187 29.35 29.61 -15.86
CA TYR A 187 30.22 28.85 -16.78
C TYR A 187 29.41 28.23 -17.91
N ASN A 188 29.52 28.77 -19.13
CA ASN A 188 28.88 28.24 -20.34
C ASN A 188 27.37 27.95 -20.21
N LYS A 189 26.68 28.61 -19.28
CA LYS A 189 25.27 28.36 -18.92
C LYS A 189 24.97 26.90 -18.54
N GLN A 190 25.97 26.19 -18.01
CA GLN A 190 25.81 24.81 -17.59
C GLN A 190 24.84 24.72 -16.41
N GLY A 191 24.02 23.66 -16.37
CA GLY A 191 22.97 23.49 -15.38
C GLY A 191 23.51 23.22 -13.97
N LEU A 192 22.90 23.86 -12.97
CA LEU A 192 23.03 23.58 -11.55
C LEU A 192 21.70 23.05 -11.03
N TYR A 193 21.72 21.85 -10.46
CA TYR A 193 20.52 21.10 -10.08
C TYR A 193 20.25 21.27 -8.59
N ILE A 194 19.14 21.94 -8.28
CA ILE A 194 18.75 22.33 -6.92
C ILE A 194 17.65 21.40 -6.41
N ASN A 195 17.85 20.85 -5.21
CA ASN A 195 16.82 20.09 -4.51
C ASN A 195 16.59 20.66 -3.10
N HIS A 196 15.32 20.80 -2.72
CA HIS A 196 14.90 21.30 -1.41
C HIS A 196 13.99 20.29 -0.74
N TYR A 197 14.53 19.63 0.27
CA TYR A 197 13.87 18.55 0.97
C TYR A 197 12.96 19.07 2.10
N SER A 198 11.93 18.29 2.42
CA SER A 198 10.95 18.61 3.48
C SER A 198 11.59 18.70 4.88
N ASN A 199 12.75 18.08 5.08
CA ASN A 199 13.54 18.18 6.29
C ASN A 199 14.46 19.42 6.34
N GLY A 200 14.32 20.34 5.39
CA GLY A 200 15.05 21.60 5.32
C GLY A 200 16.41 21.53 4.65
N VAL A 201 16.92 20.34 4.34
CA VAL A 201 18.18 20.21 3.60
C VAL A 201 17.98 20.80 2.20
N VAL A 202 18.95 21.60 1.76
CA VAL A 202 19.04 22.14 0.41
C VAL A 202 20.35 21.65 -0.20
N THR A 203 20.29 21.18 -1.44
CA THR A 203 21.48 20.71 -2.16
C THR A 203 21.59 21.35 -3.54
N VAL A 204 22.81 21.61 -3.99
CA VAL A 204 23.17 21.95 -5.37
C VAL A 204 24.06 20.83 -5.91
N ASN A 205 23.65 20.16 -7.00
CA ASN A 205 24.31 18.96 -7.52
C ASN A 205 24.64 17.94 -6.41
N CYS A 206 23.68 17.68 -5.51
CA CYS A 206 23.84 16.86 -4.31
C CYS A 206 24.90 17.30 -3.27
N ALA A 207 25.61 18.42 -3.48
CA ALA A 207 26.38 19.09 -2.43
C ALA A 207 25.43 19.85 -1.51
N ARG A 208 25.49 19.57 -0.21
CA ARG A 208 24.58 20.17 0.78
C ARG A 208 25.03 21.57 1.14
N ILE A 209 24.08 22.50 1.20
CA ILE A 209 24.33 23.84 1.75
C ILE A 209 24.43 23.73 3.29
N ILE A 210 25.62 24.01 3.83
CA ILE A 210 25.90 24.01 5.27
C ILE A 210 25.53 25.36 5.89
N HIS A 211 26.01 26.46 5.28
CA HIS A 211 25.74 27.82 5.73
C HIS A 211 25.11 28.61 4.59
N ALA A 212 23.80 28.83 4.71
CA ALA A 212 23.04 29.50 3.66
C ALA A 212 22.80 30.99 3.96
N ASN A 213 22.44 31.74 2.92
CA ASN A 213 21.93 33.11 2.98
C ASN A 213 22.92 34.14 3.58
N GLN A 214 24.21 34.02 3.27
CA GLN A 214 25.21 34.99 3.71
C GLN A 214 25.19 36.17 2.74
N VAL A 215 24.41 37.20 3.10
CA VAL A 215 24.13 38.35 2.22
C VAL A 215 25.38 39.21 2.04
N ALA A 216 25.73 39.47 0.78
CA ALA A 216 26.80 40.36 0.37
C ALA A 216 26.21 41.65 -0.25
N THR A 217 27.03 42.70 -0.38
CA THR A 217 26.64 43.99 -1.00
C THR A 217 26.24 43.83 -2.46
N ASN A 218 26.88 42.92 -3.18
CA ASN A 218 26.65 42.60 -4.59
C ASN A 218 26.18 41.14 -4.79
N GLY A 219 25.60 40.47 -3.78
CA GLY A 219 25.15 39.09 -3.94
C GLY A 219 24.78 38.33 -2.67
N VAL A 220 24.99 37.02 -2.70
CA VAL A 220 24.83 36.09 -1.58
C VAL A 220 25.81 34.92 -1.71
N VAL A 221 26.34 34.46 -0.59
CA VAL A 221 27.17 33.26 -0.49
C VAL A 221 26.38 32.15 0.22
N HIS A 222 26.44 30.94 -0.35
CA HIS A 222 26.01 29.70 0.29
C HIS A 222 27.20 28.77 0.39
N VAL A 223 27.59 28.37 1.59
CA VAL A 223 28.69 27.42 1.80
C VAL A 223 28.18 26.00 1.57
N ILE A 224 28.84 25.25 0.68
CA ILE A 224 28.50 23.87 0.34
C ILE A 224 29.55 22.88 0.84
N ASP A 225 29.14 21.64 1.08
CA ASP A 225 29.99 20.60 1.69
C ASP A 225 30.90 19.84 0.71
N ARG A 226 30.78 20.10 -0.59
CA ARG A 226 31.52 19.44 -1.66
C ARG A 226 31.73 20.37 -2.83
N ILE A 227 32.76 20.11 -3.62
CA ILE A 227 32.99 20.82 -4.88
C ILE A 227 32.09 20.22 -5.95
N ILE A 228 31.41 21.08 -6.70
CA ILE A 228 30.50 20.65 -7.77
C ILE A 228 31.20 20.72 -9.12
N SER A 229 30.94 19.71 -9.95
CA SER A 229 31.51 19.58 -11.29
C SER A 229 30.42 19.66 -12.35
N VAL A 230 30.82 20.05 -13.56
CA VAL A 230 29.90 20.15 -14.71
C VAL A 230 29.29 18.79 -15.01
N ILE A 231 27.97 18.77 -15.17
CA ILE A 231 27.20 17.56 -15.48
C ILE A 231 26.73 17.65 -16.93
N SER A 232 27.16 16.72 -17.77
CA SER A 232 26.72 16.63 -19.17
C SER A 232 26.02 15.32 -19.52
N GLN A 233 26.18 14.29 -18.67
CA GLN A 233 25.68 12.94 -18.93
C GLN A 233 24.31 12.73 -18.27
N THR A 234 23.42 12.04 -18.97
CA THR A 234 22.16 11.48 -18.45
C THR A 234 22.42 10.18 -17.68
N ILE A 235 21.42 9.64 -16.99
CA ILE A 235 21.52 8.31 -16.37
C ILE A 235 21.86 7.23 -17.41
N LYS A 236 21.23 7.29 -18.60
CA LYS A 236 21.53 6.39 -19.71
C LYS A 236 23.00 6.44 -20.11
N ASP A 237 23.55 7.64 -20.30
CA ASP A 237 24.95 7.80 -20.74
C ASP A 237 25.94 7.22 -19.73
N VAL A 238 25.66 7.37 -18.42
CA VAL A 238 26.49 6.79 -17.35
C VAL A 238 26.42 5.26 -17.36
N ILE A 239 25.24 4.66 -17.57
CA ILE A 239 25.10 3.20 -17.66
C ILE A 239 25.86 2.65 -18.88
N GLU A 240 25.85 3.37 -20.01
CA GLU A 240 26.49 2.93 -21.25
C GLU A 240 28.03 3.03 -21.21
N THR A 241 28.57 3.94 -20.38
CA THR A 241 30.02 4.23 -20.35
C THR A 241 30.75 3.71 -19.12
N ASN A 242 30.03 3.29 -18.08
CA ASN A 242 30.63 2.77 -16.85
C ASN A 242 30.75 1.24 -16.89
N ASP A 243 32.00 0.74 -16.91
CA ASP A 243 32.29 -0.70 -16.97
C ASP A 243 31.69 -1.49 -15.80
N ASP A 244 31.57 -0.90 -14.61
CA ASP A 244 30.95 -1.53 -13.42
C ASP A 244 29.43 -1.78 -13.59
N LEU A 245 28.81 -1.21 -14.63
CA LEU A 245 27.38 -1.29 -14.93
C LEU A 245 27.07 -2.06 -16.23
N ALA A 246 28.05 -2.79 -16.78
CA ALA A 246 27.88 -3.55 -18.02
C ALA A 246 26.68 -4.52 -17.99
N SER A 247 26.50 -5.29 -16.90
CA SER A 247 25.36 -6.20 -16.73
C SER A 247 24.03 -5.45 -16.71
N LEU A 248 23.96 -4.31 -16.01
CA LEU A 248 22.77 -3.47 -15.98
C LEU A 248 22.46 -2.92 -17.38
N ASN A 249 23.47 -2.47 -18.12
CA ASN A 249 23.31 -1.98 -19.49
C ASN A 249 22.67 -3.06 -20.37
N VAL A 250 23.21 -4.29 -20.36
CA VAL A 250 22.65 -5.43 -21.10
C VAL A 250 21.18 -5.66 -20.74
N CYS A 251 20.82 -5.64 -19.45
CA CYS A 251 19.42 -5.77 -19.01
C CYS A 251 18.53 -4.63 -19.53
N THR A 252 19.01 -3.38 -19.48
CA THR A 252 18.23 -2.22 -19.96
C THR A 252 18.01 -2.26 -21.48
N VAL A 253 19.00 -2.73 -22.23
CA VAL A 253 18.94 -2.90 -23.70
C VAL A 253 18.04 -4.08 -24.08
N ALA A 254 18.04 -5.16 -23.30
CA ALA A 254 17.17 -6.31 -23.54
C ALA A 254 15.67 -5.95 -23.47
N LEU A 255 15.31 -4.90 -22.72
CA LEU A 255 13.95 -4.39 -22.67
C LEU A 255 13.57 -3.60 -23.93
N ARG A 256 12.72 -4.20 -24.77
CA ARG A 256 12.04 -3.51 -25.88
C ARG A 256 11.02 -2.45 -25.42
N SER A 257 10.80 -2.31 -24.12
CA SER A 257 9.76 -1.48 -23.50
C SER A 257 10.15 -0.01 -23.32
N GLY A 258 11.30 0.45 -23.83
CA GLY A 258 11.68 1.86 -23.83
C GLY A 258 12.22 2.42 -22.50
N LEU A 259 12.53 1.57 -21.50
CA LEU A 259 13.13 2.05 -20.24
C LEU A 259 14.49 2.72 -20.48
N GLN A 260 15.31 2.16 -21.38
CA GLN A 260 16.57 2.80 -21.79
C GLN A 260 16.33 4.21 -22.37
N GLY A 261 15.26 4.40 -23.15
CA GLY A 261 14.84 5.72 -23.63
C GLY A 261 14.48 6.63 -22.47
N GLN A 262 13.63 6.17 -21.55
CA GLN A 262 13.22 6.93 -20.37
C GLN A 262 14.41 7.40 -19.51
N LEU A 263 15.47 6.60 -19.39
CA LEU A 263 16.69 6.96 -18.65
C LEU A 263 17.54 8.04 -19.34
N GLY A 264 17.30 8.32 -20.62
CA GLY A 264 17.90 9.43 -21.37
C GLY A 264 17.01 10.67 -21.44
N GLU A 265 15.71 10.54 -21.16
CA GLU A 265 14.78 11.68 -21.21
C GLU A 265 14.94 12.63 -20.01
N PRO A 266 14.60 13.92 -20.18
CA PRO A 266 14.55 14.88 -19.08
C PRO A 266 13.64 14.39 -17.95
N GLY A 267 14.07 14.56 -16.70
CA GLY A 267 13.33 14.12 -15.53
C GLY A 267 14.13 14.27 -14.24
N HIS A 268 13.56 13.77 -13.15
CA HIS A 268 14.14 13.84 -11.80
C HIS A 268 14.10 12.44 -11.20
N TYR A 269 15.15 11.66 -11.46
CA TYR A 269 15.19 10.25 -11.07
C TYR A 269 16.23 9.97 -9.97
N THR A 270 16.00 8.89 -9.21
CA THR A 270 17.06 8.24 -8.43
C THR A 270 17.16 6.80 -8.88
N LEU A 271 18.33 6.41 -9.40
CA LEU A 271 18.63 5.03 -9.76
C LEU A 271 19.54 4.41 -8.71
N PHE A 272 19.09 3.32 -8.10
CA PHE A 272 19.98 2.43 -7.37
C PHE A 272 20.57 1.42 -8.37
N ALA A 273 21.75 1.69 -8.89
CA ALA A 273 22.32 0.90 -9.99
C ALA A 273 23.09 -0.32 -9.46
N PRO A 274 22.62 -1.55 -9.68
CA PRO A 274 23.36 -2.74 -9.31
C PRO A 274 24.62 -2.89 -10.18
N THR A 275 25.74 -3.10 -9.50
CA THR A 275 27.04 -3.40 -10.12
C THR A 275 27.09 -4.78 -10.74
N ASN A 276 28.08 -5.05 -11.59
CA ASN A 276 28.30 -6.40 -12.16
C ASN A 276 28.40 -7.46 -11.06
N GLU A 277 29.14 -7.17 -9.97
CA GLU A 277 29.28 -8.06 -8.80
C GLU A 277 27.96 -8.28 -8.07
N ALA A 278 26.99 -7.37 -8.20
CA ALA A 278 25.64 -7.56 -7.66
C ALA A 278 24.86 -8.61 -8.46
N PHE A 279 25.00 -8.63 -9.79
CA PHE A 279 24.39 -9.64 -10.65
C PHE A 279 25.08 -11.00 -10.53
N GLU A 280 26.40 -11.04 -10.36
CA GLU A 280 27.16 -12.28 -10.14
C GLU A 280 26.78 -13.01 -8.84
N LYS A 281 26.18 -12.31 -7.87
CA LYS A 281 25.65 -12.92 -6.64
C LYS A 281 24.31 -13.62 -6.83
N LEU A 282 23.65 -13.43 -7.98
CA LEU A 282 22.42 -14.17 -8.31
C LEU A 282 22.79 -15.55 -8.84
N ASP A 283 22.01 -16.56 -8.46
CA ASP A 283 22.15 -17.89 -9.04
C ASP A 283 21.89 -17.86 -10.55
N SER A 284 22.59 -18.71 -11.31
CA SER A 284 22.50 -18.77 -12.78
C SER A 284 21.06 -18.92 -13.26
N ASP A 285 20.30 -19.80 -12.60
CA ASP A 285 18.93 -20.14 -12.98
C ASP A 285 17.98 -18.96 -12.73
N VAL A 286 18.25 -18.18 -11.67
CA VAL A 286 17.50 -16.95 -11.38
C VAL A 286 17.79 -15.90 -12.45
N LEU A 287 19.06 -15.71 -12.81
CA LEU A 287 19.45 -14.73 -13.83
C LEU A 287 18.88 -15.09 -15.20
N GLU A 288 18.97 -16.35 -15.62
CA GLU A 288 18.41 -16.84 -16.90
C GLU A 288 16.90 -16.60 -16.94
N ARG A 289 16.18 -16.95 -15.87
CA ARG A 289 14.75 -16.71 -15.73
C ARG A 289 14.40 -15.23 -15.86
N LEU A 290 15.09 -14.36 -15.11
CA LEU A 290 14.87 -12.92 -15.16
C LEU A 290 15.07 -12.37 -16.58
N MET A 291 16.08 -12.87 -17.31
CA MET A 291 16.38 -12.42 -18.67
C MET A 291 15.39 -12.97 -19.72
N SER A 292 14.78 -14.12 -19.46
CA SER A 292 13.83 -14.77 -20.37
C SER A 292 12.43 -14.12 -20.38
N ASP A 293 12.00 -13.53 -19.25
CA ASP A 293 10.69 -12.88 -19.10
C ASP A 293 10.84 -11.35 -19.07
N THR A 294 10.45 -10.71 -20.16
CA THR A 294 10.55 -9.25 -20.29
C THR A 294 9.68 -8.49 -19.30
N THR A 295 8.56 -9.06 -18.85
CA THR A 295 7.66 -8.42 -17.87
C THR A 295 8.31 -8.40 -16.50
N VAL A 296 8.89 -9.53 -16.10
CA VAL A 296 9.65 -9.68 -14.86
C VAL A 296 10.90 -8.80 -14.87
N LEU A 297 11.66 -8.79 -15.97
CA LEU A 297 12.83 -7.92 -16.11
C LEU A 297 12.44 -6.44 -16.02
N GLN A 298 11.31 -6.05 -16.61
CA GLN A 298 10.82 -4.68 -16.53
C GLN A 298 10.45 -4.29 -15.10
N ALA A 299 9.78 -5.17 -14.36
CA ALA A 299 9.48 -4.96 -12.95
C ALA A 299 10.76 -4.81 -12.12
N LEU A 300 11.74 -5.69 -12.34
CA LEU A 300 13.05 -5.64 -11.68
C LEU A 300 13.74 -4.29 -11.88
N LEU A 301 13.89 -3.83 -13.12
CA LEU A 301 14.60 -2.57 -13.41
C LEU A 301 13.83 -1.35 -12.88
N LYS A 302 12.51 -1.34 -12.98
CA LYS A 302 11.68 -0.27 -12.42
C LYS A 302 11.72 -0.21 -10.89
N TYR A 303 11.96 -1.33 -10.23
CA TYR A 303 12.08 -1.39 -8.76
C TYR A 303 13.37 -0.70 -8.25
N HIS A 304 14.38 -0.54 -9.11
CA HIS A 304 15.60 0.20 -8.80
C HIS A 304 15.46 1.72 -9.03
N LEU A 305 14.34 2.18 -9.58
CA LEU A 305 14.16 3.56 -10.05
C LEU A 305 13.06 4.30 -9.27
N LEU A 306 13.40 5.48 -8.76
CA LEU A 306 12.45 6.41 -8.15
C LEU A 306 12.17 7.60 -9.06
N ASN A 307 10.96 8.15 -8.97
CA ASN A 307 10.55 9.38 -9.67
C ASN A 307 10.80 10.66 -8.84
N SER A 308 11.95 10.73 -8.16
CA SER A 308 12.42 11.92 -7.44
C SER A 308 13.93 11.83 -7.20
N VAL A 309 14.60 12.96 -7.00
CA VAL A 309 16.04 13.00 -6.70
C VAL A 309 16.31 12.91 -5.19
N GLN A 310 16.95 11.83 -4.75
CA GLN A 310 17.31 11.58 -3.36
C GLN A 310 18.83 11.61 -3.20
N CYS A 311 19.37 12.80 -2.96
CA CYS A 311 20.79 12.98 -2.62
C CYS A 311 21.08 12.41 -1.23
N SER A 312 22.27 11.85 -1.04
CA SER A 312 22.60 11.12 0.19
C SER A 312 22.55 12.01 1.45
N GLU A 313 22.96 13.27 1.33
CA GLU A 313 22.97 14.24 2.44
C GLU A 313 21.57 14.71 2.86
N ALA A 314 20.53 14.41 2.06
CA ALA A 314 19.15 14.64 2.44
C ALA A 314 18.59 13.54 3.35
N ILE A 315 19.21 12.36 3.37
CA ILE A 315 18.73 11.21 4.14
C ILE A 315 19.29 11.28 5.57
N MET A 316 18.43 11.62 6.53
CA MET A 316 18.80 11.72 7.95
C MET A 316 18.24 10.57 8.81
N ALA A 317 17.24 9.86 8.28
CA ALA A 317 16.52 8.76 8.92
C ALA A 317 15.79 7.93 7.85
N GLY A 318 15.38 6.70 8.21
CA GLY A 318 14.59 5.83 7.36
C GLY A 318 13.29 6.47 6.89
N SER A 319 13.10 6.50 5.57
CA SER A 319 11.91 7.04 4.90
C SER A 319 11.50 6.11 3.76
N VAL A 320 10.20 6.00 3.53
CA VAL A 320 9.63 5.09 2.53
C VAL A 320 9.37 5.84 1.22
N TYR A 321 9.79 5.24 0.11
CA TYR A 321 9.67 5.80 -1.23
C TYR A 321 9.04 4.78 -2.18
N GLY A 322 8.09 5.24 -3.00
CA GLY A 322 7.50 4.43 -4.07
C GLY A 322 8.44 4.35 -5.28
N THR A 323 8.70 3.14 -5.74
CA THR A 323 9.47 2.87 -6.96
C THR A 323 8.59 2.99 -8.21
N LEU A 324 9.19 3.02 -9.40
CA LEU A 324 8.42 2.98 -10.65
C LEU A 324 7.76 1.63 -10.92
N GLU A 325 8.14 0.58 -10.19
CA GLU A 325 7.44 -0.72 -10.24
C GLU A 325 6.09 -0.65 -9.52
N GLY A 326 5.97 0.23 -8.52
CA GLY A 326 4.77 0.47 -7.72
C GLY A 326 4.95 0.10 -6.24
N SER A 327 5.84 -0.85 -5.95
CA SER A 327 6.21 -1.23 -4.60
C SER A 327 7.10 -0.17 -3.94
N ASN A 328 7.12 -0.17 -2.60
CA ASN A 328 7.92 0.75 -1.81
C ASN A 328 9.29 0.17 -1.45
N ILE A 329 10.29 1.05 -1.33
CA ILE A 329 11.58 0.77 -0.68
C ILE A 329 11.78 1.73 0.49
N GLU A 330 12.51 1.29 1.52
CA GLU A 330 12.97 2.16 2.59
C GLU A 330 14.39 2.64 2.29
N ILE A 331 14.59 3.96 2.26
CA ILE A 331 15.92 4.56 2.17
C ILE A 331 16.24 5.17 3.53
N GLY A 332 17.38 4.80 4.08
CA GLY A 332 17.88 5.26 5.36
C GLY A 332 19.38 5.46 5.34
N CYS A 333 19.95 5.56 6.53
CA CYS A 333 21.39 5.71 6.73
C CYS A 333 21.81 5.13 8.08
N ASP A 334 23.02 4.56 8.14
CA ASP A 334 23.71 4.20 9.37
C ASP A 334 25.14 4.76 9.34
N GLY A 335 25.37 5.82 10.10
CA GLY A 335 26.57 6.65 9.99
C GLY A 335 26.60 7.37 8.64
N GLU A 336 27.67 7.17 7.88
CA GLU A 336 27.87 7.80 6.57
C GLU A 336 27.38 6.95 5.39
N SER A 337 27.02 5.69 5.67
CA SER A 337 26.51 4.73 4.68
C SER A 337 25.01 4.90 4.51
N LEU A 338 24.57 5.03 3.25
CA LEU A 338 23.17 4.88 2.90
C LEU A 338 22.75 3.42 3.05
N THR A 339 21.50 3.22 3.47
CA THR A 339 20.89 1.89 3.57
C THR A 339 19.66 1.82 2.69
N VAL A 340 19.47 0.71 1.99
CA VAL A 340 18.25 0.39 1.25
C VAL A 340 17.61 -0.82 1.90
N ASN A 341 16.34 -0.72 2.30
CA ASN A 341 15.62 -1.72 3.08
C ASN A 341 16.39 -2.18 4.34
N GLY A 342 17.08 -1.24 5.00
CA GLY A 342 17.90 -1.48 6.19
C GLY A 342 19.28 -2.11 5.93
N ILE A 343 19.64 -2.39 4.67
CA ILE A 343 20.91 -3.05 4.29
C ILE A 343 21.91 -2.01 3.78
N LYS A 344 23.16 -2.06 4.27
CA LYS A 344 24.29 -1.24 3.81
C LYS A 344 24.87 -1.74 2.48
N MET A 345 24.12 -1.57 1.40
CA MET A 345 24.51 -2.06 0.08
C MET A 345 25.08 -0.98 -0.85
N VAL A 346 24.94 0.31 -0.51
CA VAL A 346 25.40 1.41 -1.35
C VAL A 346 26.93 1.51 -1.29
N LEU A 347 27.60 1.28 -2.43
CA LEU A 347 29.05 1.35 -2.59
C LEU A 347 29.54 2.77 -2.89
N LYS A 348 28.86 3.44 -3.83
CA LYS A 348 29.17 4.80 -4.27
C LYS A 348 27.88 5.58 -4.38
N LYS A 349 27.86 6.78 -3.81
CA LYS A 349 26.66 7.63 -3.70
C LYS A 349 26.85 8.93 -4.45
N ASP A 350 25.74 9.56 -4.81
CA ASP A 350 25.68 10.89 -5.43
C ASP A 350 26.42 11.01 -6.77
N ILE A 351 26.30 10.03 -7.66
CA ILE A 351 26.72 10.21 -9.06
C ILE A 351 25.63 11.04 -9.74
N VAL A 352 25.84 12.35 -9.85
CA VAL A 352 24.84 13.28 -10.36
C VAL A 352 24.82 13.27 -11.88
N THR A 353 23.62 13.22 -12.46
CA THR A 353 23.37 13.25 -13.90
C THR A 353 22.41 14.39 -14.25
N SER A 354 22.25 14.68 -15.54
CA SER A 354 21.42 15.80 -15.99
C SER A 354 19.92 15.59 -15.76
N ASN A 355 19.50 14.35 -15.49
CA ASN A 355 18.12 13.94 -15.24
C ASN A 355 17.94 13.15 -13.93
N GLY A 356 18.92 13.19 -13.02
CA GLY A 356 18.79 12.50 -11.74
C GLY A 356 20.08 12.26 -10.97
N VAL A 357 20.06 11.23 -10.12
CA VAL A 357 21.20 10.78 -9.32
C VAL A 357 21.28 9.26 -9.34
N ILE A 358 22.50 8.72 -9.40
CA ILE A 358 22.79 7.29 -9.33
C ILE A 358 23.52 6.97 -8.02
N HIS A 359 23.08 5.90 -7.36
CA HIS A 359 23.77 5.28 -6.23
C HIS A 359 24.12 3.84 -6.61
N LEU A 360 25.41 3.50 -6.67
CA LEU A 360 25.86 2.14 -6.97
C LEU A 360 25.58 1.21 -5.79
N ILE A 361 24.99 0.05 -6.04
CA ILE A 361 24.67 -0.96 -5.03
C ILE A 361 25.34 -2.30 -5.33
N ASN A 362 25.66 -3.05 -4.27
CA ASN A 362 26.33 -4.35 -4.36
C ASN A 362 25.38 -5.56 -4.29
N GLN A 363 24.07 -5.34 -4.38
CA GLN A 363 23.02 -6.36 -4.41
C GLN A 363 21.92 -5.92 -5.37
N VAL A 364 21.30 -6.86 -6.10
CA VAL A 364 20.13 -6.58 -6.93
C VAL A 364 18.89 -6.48 -6.05
N LEU A 365 18.13 -5.38 -6.16
CA LEU A 365 16.84 -5.21 -5.51
C LEU A 365 15.80 -6.04 -6.27
N MET A 366 15.32 -7.11 -5.64
CA MET A 366 14.34 -8.01 -6.26
C MET A 366 12.93 -7.72 -5.73
N PRO A 367 12.00 -7.17 -6.55
CA PRO A 367 10.61 -7.00 -6.15
C PRO A 367 9.93 -8.35 -6.02
N ASP A 368 8.85 -8.42 -5.25
CA ASP A 368 8.09 -9.66 -5.09
C ASP A 368 7.53 -10.15 -6.44
N SER A 369 7.10 -9.24 -7.31
CA SER A 369 6.63 -9.53 -8.68
C SER A 369 7.66 -10.22 -9.59
N ALA A 370 8.95 -10.16 -9.24
CA ALA A 370 10.04 -10.84 -9.95
C ALA A 370 10.47 -12.16 -9.29
N LYS A 371 9.94 -12.48 -8.11
CA LYS A 371 10.22 -13.70 -7.37
C LYS A 371 9.23 -14.80 -7.73
N GLN A 372 9.70 -16.03 -7.79
CA GLN A 372 8.80 -17.17 -7.80
C GLN A 372 8.10 -17.31 -6.45
N VAL A 373 6.93 -17.96 -6.44
CA VAL A 373 6.11 -18.08 -5.22
C VAL A 373 6.84 -18.74 -4.05
N MET A 374 7.76 -19.69 -4.31
CA MET A 374 8.60 -20.32 -3.30
C MET A 374 9.64 -19.35 -2.71
N GLU A 375 10.14 -18.41 -3.50
CA GLU A 375 11.11 -17.38 -3.06
C GLU A 375 10.43 -16.29 -2.21
N LEU A 376 9.09 -16.21 -2.21
CA LEU A 376 8.33 -15.29 -1.35
C LEU A 376 8.26 -15.78 0.11
N ILE A 377 8.53 -17.06 0.36
CA ILE A 377 8.42 -17.67 1.68
C ILE A 377 9.49 -17.08 2.61
N GLY A 378 9.05 -16.42 3.67
CA GLY A 378 9.93 -15.72 4.60
C GLY A 378 10.37 -16.56 5.80
N LYS A 379 11.20 -15.95 6.65
CA LYS A 379 11.70 -16.55 7.91
C LYS A 379 10.59 -17.06 8.84
N SER A 380 9.42 -16.43 8.82
CA SER A 380 8.26 -16.83 9.63
C SER A 380 7.56 -18.11 9.18
N GLN A 381 7.92 -18.62 8.00
CA GLN A 381 7.41 -19.86 7.39
C GLN A 381 8.58 -20.80 7.03
N SER A 382 9.76 -20.62 7.62
CA SER A 382 10.96 -21.38 7.28
C SER A 382 10.74 -22.88 7.44
N ILE A 383 10.07 -23.30 8.53
CA ILE A 383 9.78 -24.71 8.79
C ILE A 383 8.94 -25.32 7.66
N PHE A 384 7.93 -24.59 7.18
CA PHE A 384 7.13 -25.02 6.03
C PHE A 384 7.98 -25.14 4.76
N SER A 385 8.85 -24.16 4.49
CA SER A 385 9.76 -24.17 3.34
C SER A 385 10.67 -25.39 3.34
N ASP A 386 11.28 -25.67 4.50
CA ASP A 386 12.21 -26.78 4.69
C ASP A 386 11.49 -28.12 4.42
N MET A 387 10.30 -28.33 4.97
CA MET A 387 9.52 -29.55 4.74
C MET A 387 9.07 -29.73 3.28
N VAL A 388 8.63 -28.65 2.63
CA VAL A 388 8.22 -28.69 1.20
C VAL A 388 9.41 -29.09 0.34
N SER A 389 10.62 -28.63 0.68
CA SER A 389 11.86 -29.00 -0.01
C SER A 389 12.25 -30.45 0.29
N GLU A 390 12.36 -30.84 1.56
CA GLU A 390 12.80 -32.17 2.00
C GLU A 390 11.90 -33.31 1.49
N LEU A 391 10.58 -33.08 1.41
CA LEU A 391 9.62 -34.08 0.91
C LEU A 391 9.46 -34.08 -0.63
N GLY A 392 10.27 -33.26 -1.31
CA GLY A 392 10.34 -33.16 -2.78
C GLY A 392 9.12 -32.51 -3.42
N LEU A 393 8.33 -31.74 -2.66
CA LEU A 393 7.15 -31.03 -3.19
C LEU A 393 7.57 -29.82 -4.02
N SER A 394 8.64 -29.12 -3.64
CA SER A 394 9.17 -27.99 -4.43
C SER A 394 9.58 -28.41 -5.85
N ALA A 395 10.17 -29.61 -6.00
CA ALA A 395 10.59 -30.14 -7.30
C ALA A 395 9.41 -30.49 -8.23
N ALA A 396 8.22 -30.72 -7.66
CA ALA A 396 7.00 -30.95 -8.43
C ALA A 396 6.33 -29.65 -8.90
N MET A 397 6.78 -28.50 -8.38
CA MET A 397 6.27 -27.18 -8.77
C MET A 397 7.06 -26.67 -9.97
N GLN A 398 6.38 -26.55 -11.12
CA GLN A 398 7.01 -26.09 -12.36
C GLN A 398 7.06 -24.55 -12.42
N PRO A 399 8.17 -23.93 -12.82
CA PRO A 399 8.30 -22.49 -12.95
C PRO A 399 7.18 -21.83 -13.77
N GLU A 400 6.73 -22.48 -14.84
CA GLU A 400 5.74 -21.97 -15.80
C GLU A 400 4.29 -22.18 -15.33
N THR A 401 4.10 -22.93 -14.25
CA THR A 401 2.77 -23.19 -13.69
C THR A 401 2.47 -22.20 -12.57
N GLU A 402 1.24 -21.73 -12.52
CA GLU A 402 0.78 -20.84 -11.47
C GLU A 402 0.30 -21.60 -10.23
N TYR A 403 0.72 -21.14 -9.04
CA TYR A 403 0.32 -21.74 -7.77
C TYR A 403 -0.17 -20.70 -6.76
N THR A 404 -0.95 -21.16 -5.78
CA THR A 404 -1.17 -20.42 -4.54
C THR A 404 -0.70 -21.26 -3.36
N ILE A 405 0.25 -20.73 -2.58
CA ILE A 405 0.80 -21.39 -1.40
C ILE A 405 0.10 -20.85 -0.15
N LEU A 406 -0.51 -21.75 0.60
CA LEU A 406 -1.14 -21.50 1.89
C LEU A 406 -0.14 -21.83 3.02
N ALA A 407 0.90 -21.00 3.19
CA ALA A 407 2.04 -21.30 4.07
C ALA A 407 1.72 -21.05 5.55
N PRO A 408 1.72 -22.08 6.41
CA PRO A 408 1.54 -21.92 7.84
C PRO A 408 2.71 -21.19 8.50
N LEU A 409 2.44 -20.41 9.54
CA LEU A 409 3.46 -19.84 10.42
C LEU A 409 4.24 -20.96 11.13
N ASN A 410 5.50 -20.72 11.48
CA ASN A 410 6.35 -21.68 12.20
C ASN A 410 5.69 -22.24 13.47
N GLY A 411 4.88 -21.44 14.17
CA GLY A 411 4.14 -21.87 15.36
C GLY A 411 3.07 -22.94 15.12
N ALA A 412 2.72 -23.23 13.86
CA ALA A 412 1.79 -24.29 13.47
C ALA A 412 2.41 -25.69 13.50
N PHE A 413 3.74 -25.79 13.56
CA PHE A 413 4.49 -27.05 13.56
C PHE A 413 4.87 -27.45 15.00
N SER A 414 3.89 -27.97 15.76
CA SER A 414 4.12 -28.49 17.11
C SER A 414 4.94 -29.79 17.09
N ASP A 415 5.46 -30.21 18.24
CA ASP A 415 6.18 -31.50 18.38
C ASP A 415 5.34 -32.69 17.88
N GLU A 416 4.03 -32.63 18.08
CA GLU A 416 3.09 -33.63 17.57
C GLU A 416 3.11 -33.68 16.04
N VAL A 417 3.02 -32.52 15.37
CA VAL A 417 3.11 -32.42 13.90
C VAL A 417 4.47 -32.91 13.40
N MET A 418 5.55 -32.52 14.09
CA MET A 418 6.92 -32.94 13.73
C MET A 418 7.14 -34.45 13.89
N SER A 419 6.36 -35.11 14.75
CA SER A 419 6.43 -36.56 14.99
C SER A 419 5.54 -37.40 14.06
N MET A 420 4.76 -36.76 13.19
CA MET A 420 3.86 -37.46 12.27
C MET A 420 4.64 -38.29 11.23
N ASP A 421 4.00 -39.36 10.73
CA ASP A 421 4.52 -40.11 9.60
C ASP A 421 4.74 -39.19 8.39
N GLN A 422 5.91 -39.29 7.76
CA GLN A 422 6.31 -38.40 6.67
C GLN A 422 5.38 -38.49 5.45
N ARG A 423 4.75 -39.65 5.19
CA ARG A 423 3.80 -39.78 4.08
C ARG A 423 2.52 -39.02 4.38
N LEU A 424 2.05 -39.10 5.62
CA LEU A 424 0.87 -38.34 6.06
C LEU A 424 1.16 -36.83 6.06
N LEU A 425 2.32 -36.42 6.57
CA LEU A 425 2.73 -35.02 6.53
C LEU A 425 2.84 -34.49 5.10
N LYS A 426 3.40 -35.29 4.18
CA LYS A 426 3.44 -34.95 2.75
C LYS A 426 2.04 -34.67 2.19
N ILE A 427 1.06 -35.52 2.47
CA ILE A 427 -0.34 -35.31 2.04
C ILE A 427 -0.92 -34.01 2.62
N ILE A 428 -0.63 -33.71 3.89
CA ILE A 428 -1.08 -32.45 4.52
C ILE A 428 -0.46 -31.23 3.83
N LEU A 429 0.82 -31.32 3.45
CA LEU A 429 1.53 -30.24 2.76
C LEU A 429 1.07 -30.09 1.30
N GLU A 430 0.73 -31.17 0.61
CA GLU A 430 0.09 -31.12 -0.71
C GLU A 430 -1.24 -30.35 -0.68
N ASN A 431 -1.97 -30.42 0.44
CA ASN A 431 -3.18 -29.63 0.65
C ASN A 431 -2.91 -28.14 0.94
N GLN A 432 -1.67 -27.74 1.22
CA GLN A 432 -1.31 -26.33 1.36
C GLN A 432 -0.95 -25.66 0.02
N ILE A 433 -0.97 -26.41 -1.09
CA ILE A 433 -0.61 -25.89 -2.41
C ILE A 433 -1.81 -26.01 -3.34
N VAL A 434 -2.28 -24.87 -3.84
CA VAL A 434 -3.46 -24.76 -4.71
C VAL A 434 -3.01 -24.59 -6.17
N LYS A 435 -3.71 -25.26 -7.10
CA LYS A 435 -3.35 -25.40 -8.53
C LYS A 435 -3.48 -24.14 -9.39
N LEU A 436 -3.93 -23.03 -8.83
CA LEU A 436 -4.21 -21.80 -9.55
C LEU A 436 -3.68 -20.59 -8.77
N ARG A 437 -3.38 -19.52 -9.50
CA ARG A 437 -3.17 -18.20 -8.93
C ARG A 437 -4.50 -17.66 -8.38
N VAL A 438 -4.54 -17.38 -7.08
CA VAL A 438 -5.70 -16.78 -6.41
C VAL A 438 -5.18 -15.66 -5.52
N SER A 439 -5.44 -14.41 -5.91
CA SER A 439 -5.08 -13.26 -5.08
C SER A 439 -6.05 -13.14 -3.90
N LEU A 440 -5.65 -12.35 -2.89
CA LEU A 440 -6.52 -12.08 -1.75
C LEU A 440 -7.85 -11.41 -2.18
N SER A 441 -7.83 -10.59 -3.23
CA SER A 441 -9.02 -9.94 -3.77
C SER A 441 -9.94 -10.85 -4.58
N ASP A 442 -9.42 -11.99 -5.06
CA ASP A 442 -10.21 -12.96 -5.84
C ASP A 442 -11.02 -13.90 -4.94
N LEU A 443 -10.69 -13.96 -3.65
CA LEU A 443 -11.37 -14.82 -2.69
C LEU A 443 -12.80 -14.33 -2.43
N TYR A 444 -13.76 -15.27 -2.49
CA TYR A 444 -15.15 -15.02 -2.12
C TYR A 444 -15.71 -16.11 -1.20
N ASN A 445 -16.73 -15.77 -0.41
CA ASN A 445 -17.32 -16.71 0.55
C ASN A 445 -17.97 -17.91 -0.16
N GLY A 446 -17.64 -19.13 0.29
CA GLY A 446 -18.12 -20.37 -0.30
C GLY A 446 -17.35 -20.84 -1.54
N GLN A 447 -16.27 -20.16 -1.92
CA GLN A 447 -15.38 -20.61 -2.98
C GLN A 447 -14.73 -21.96 -2.63
N LEU A 448 -14.51 -22.80 -3.64
CA LEU A 448 -13.79 -24.06 -3.53
C LEU A 448 -12.44 -23.93 -4.23
N LEU A 449 -11.36 -24.27 -3.53
CA LEU A 449 -9.99 -24.23 -4.04
C LEU A 449 -9.46 -25.65 -4.22
N GLU A 450 -9.00 -25.99 -5.42
CA GLU A 450 -8.42 -27.31 -5.70
C GLU A 450 -6.93 -27.34 -5.38
N THR A 451 -6.55 -28.26 -4.49
CA THR A 451 -5.17 -28.49 -4.07
C THR A 451 -4.41 -29.40 -5.03
N LEU A 452 -3.07 -29.44 -4.93
CA LEU A 452 -2.25 -30.42 -5.64
C LEU A 452 -2.61 -31.86 -5.27
N GLY A 453 -3.00 -32.10 -4.01
CA GLY A 453 -3.51 -33.39 -3.53
C GLY A 453 -4.91 -33.77 -4.06
N GLY A 454 -5.53 -32.92 -4.89
CA GLY A 454 -6.86 -33.18 -5.47
C GLY A 454 -8.03 -32.99 -4.50
N LYS A 455 -7.78 -32.46 -3.29
CA LYS A 455 -8.81 -32.08 -2.33
C LYS A 455 -9.35 -30.68 -2.64
N LEU A 456 -10.62 -30.45 -2.35
CA LEU A 456 -11.28 -29.14 -2.44
C LEU A 456 -11.33 -28.49 -1.05
N LEU A 457 -10.83 -27.27 -0.94
CA LEU A 457 -10.86 -26.47 0.30
C LEU A 457 -11.92 -25.38 0.20
N ARG A 458 -12.71 -25.21 1.25
CA ARG A 458 -13.75 -24.18 1.34
C ARG A 458 -13.19 -22.88 1.90
N VAL A 459 -13.57 -21.77 1.27
CA VAL A 459 -13.22 -20.42 1.70
C VAL A 459 -14.36 -19.81 2.51
N PHE A 460 -14.04 -19.30 3.69
CA PHE A 460 -14.96 -18.58 4.58
C PHE A 460 -14.48 -17.14 4.74
N ILE A 461 -15.33 -16.19 4.33
CA ILE A 461 -15.05 -14.76 4.48
C ILE A 461 -15.91 -14.18 5.60
N TYR A 462 -15.22 -13.68 6.62
CA TYR A 462 -15.80 -12.96 7.73
C TYR A 462 -15.55 -11.45 7.60
N ARG A 463 -16.10 -10.66 8.52
CA ARG A 463 -15.92 -9.20 8.52
C ARG A 463 -14.46 -8.79 8.67
N THR A 464 -13.68 -9.53 9.46
CA THR A 464 -12.31 -9.17 9.86
C THR A 464 -11.29 -10.29 9.60
N ALA A 465 -11.72 -11.41 9.02
CA ALA A 465 -10.89 -12.58 8.77
C ALA A 465 -11.28 -13.29 7.47
N VAL A 466 -10.30 -13.94 6.85
CA VAL A 466 -10.49 -14.88 5.74
C VAL A 466 -9.90 -16.21 6.20
N CYS A 467 -10.68 -17.27 6.11
CA CYS A 467 -10.26 -18.60 6.53
C CYS A 467 -10.50 -19.60 5.41
N ILE A 468 -9.62 -20.60 5.34
CA ILE A 468 -9.69 -21.71 4.40
C ILE A 468 -9.73 -22.97 5.26
N GLU A 469 -10.85 -23.68 5.22
CA GLU A 469 -11.17 -24.75 6.16
C GLU A 469 -10.99 -24.30 7.63
N ASN A 470 -10.21 -25.03 8.42
CA ASN A 470 -9.93 -24.74 9.83
C ASN A 470 -8.91 -23.61 10.05
N ALA A 471 -8.18 -23.19 9.01
CA ALA A 471 -7.06 -22.26 9.16
C ALA A 471 -7.42 -20.86 8.67
N CYS A 472 -7.11 -19.85 9.48
CA CYS A 472 -7.32 -18.46 9.10
C CYS A 472 -6.04 -17.79 8.62
N MET A 473 -6.18 -16.88 7.66
CA MET A 473 -5.08 -16.11 7.11
C MET A 473 -4.50 -15.14 8.15
N ALA A 474 -3.18 -14.99 8.12
CA ALA A 474 -2.44 -13.92 8.77
C ALA A 474 -2.16 -12.80 7.75
N ARG A 475 -1.84 -11.60 8.25
CA ARG A 475 -1.40 -10.51 7.38
C ARG A 475 -0.06 -10.86 6.73
N GLY A 476 0.12 -10.42 5.49
CA GLY A 476 1.39 -10.59 4.76
C GLY A 476 1.29 -11.39 3.48
N SER A 477 0.10 -11.52 2.87
CA SER A 477 -0.02 -12.07 1.51
C SER A 477 0.86 -11.32 0.52
N ARG A 478 1.50 -12.04 -0.40
CA ARG A 478 2.42 -11.51 -1.41
C ARG A 478 2.16 -12.18 -2.75
N GLU A 479 2.41 -11.46 -3.82
CA GLU A 479 2.26 -11.97 -5.18
C GLU A 479 3.60 -12.00 -5.88
N GLY A 480 3.88 -13.13 -6.53
CA GLY A 480 5.09 -13.40 -7.28
C GLY A 480 4.82 -13.47 -8.79
N SER A 481 5.87 -13.80 -9.52
CA SER A 481 5.81 -13.96 -10.98
C SER A 481 4.91 -15.13 -11.39
N ASN A 482 4.97 -16.25 -10.67
CA ASN A 482 4.22 -17.47 -10.96
C ASN A 482 3.26 -17.91 -9.84
N GLY A 483 2.84 -17.01 -8.95
CA GLY A 483 1.89 -17.41 -7.92
C GLY A 483 1.66 -16.42 -6.79
N VAL A 484 0.91 -16.87 -5.80
CA VAL A 484 0.52 -16.08 -4.63
C VAL A 484 0.89 -16.83 -3.35
N LEU A 485 1.45 -16.11 -2.39
CA LEU A 485 1.69 -16.60 -1.04
C LEU A 485 0.62 -16.03 -0.09
N HIS A 486 0.00 -16.91 0.68
CA HIS A 486 -0.91 -16.58 1.77
C HIS A 486 -0.36 -17.17 3.06
N LEU A 487 -0.22 -16.33 4.09
CA LEU A 487 0.25 -16.78 5.38
C LEU A 487 -0.93 -17.34 6.17
N MET A 488 -0.79 -18.54 6.73
CA MET A 488 -1.82 -19.22 7.49
C MET A 488 -1.42 -19.33 8.97
N ARG A 489 -2.37 -19.20 9.90
CA ARG A 489 -2.10 -19.33 11.33
C ARG A 489 -1.85 -20.77 11.77
N SER A 490 -2.40 -21.75 11.05
CA SER A 490 -2.35 -23.18 11.34
C SER A 490 -2.28 -23.98 10.05
N LEU A 491 -1.99 -25.28 10.17
CA LEU A 491 -2.08 -26.24 9.06
C LEU A 491 -3.55 -26.45 8.66
N ILE A 492 -3.80 -26.48 7.35
CA ILE A 492 -5.11 -26.84 6.80
C ILE A 492 -5.28 -28.37 6.81
N GLN A 493 -6.37 -28.84 7.39
CA GLN A 493 -6.77 -30.24 7.37
C GLN A 493 -8.19 -30.35 6.80
N PRO A 494 -8.35 -30.80 5.54
CA PRO A 494 -9.67 -30.96 4.95
C PRO A 494 -10.44 -32.06 5.69
N PRO A 495 -11.70 -31.81 6.09
CA PRO A 495 -12.48 -32.81 6.81
C PRO A 495 -12.93 -33.95 5.89
N GLU A 496 -12.95 -35.17 6.41
CA GLU A 496 -13.33 -36.38 5.67
C GLU A 496 -14.68 -36.97 6.09
N THR A 497 -15.27 -36.46 7.17
CA THR A 497 -16.50 -36.98 7.76
C THR A 497 -17.62 -35.94 7.76
N THR A 498 -18.87 -36.39 7.65
CA THR A 498 -20.04 -35.52 7.86
C THR A 498 -20.23 -35.18 9.35
N ILE A 499 -21.11 -34.24 9.66
CA ILE A 499 -21.54 -33.99 11.05
C ILE A 499 -22.07 -35.27 11.69
N TYR A 500 -22.91 -36.03 10.97
CA TYR A 500 -23.46 -37.28 11.47
C TYR A 500 -22.36 -38.28 11.87
N ASP A 501 -21.40 -38.52 10.98
CA ASP A 501 -20.33 -39.50 11.21
C ASP A 501 -19.40 -39.08 12.35
N LEU A 502 -19.12 -37.78 12.47
CA LEU A 502 -18.33 -37.22 13.56
C LEU A 502 -19.01 -37.48 14.92
N LEU A 503 -20.29 -37.12 15.05
CA LEU A 503 -21.05 -37.30 16.30
C LEU A 503 -21.21 -38.78 16.67
N LEU A 504 -21.44 -39.63 15.67
CA LEU A 504 -21.59 -41.08 15.87
C LEU A 504 -20.29 -41.71 16.41
N LYS A 505 -19.14 -41.27 15.90
CA LYS A 505 -17.82 -41.80 16.28
C LYS A 505 -17.38 -41.36 17.69
N ASP A 506 -17.67 -40.13 18.09
CA ASP A 506 -17.25 -39.57 19.39
C ASP A 506 -17.96 -40.27 20.56
N GLY A 507 -19.21 -40.71 20.38
CA GLY A 507 -19.95 -41.52 21.36
C GLY A 507 -20.49 -40.75 22.57
N ARG A 508 -20.13 -39.46 22.75
CA ARG A 508 -20.70 -38.55 23.77
C ARG A 508 -22.02 -37.89 23.35
N PHE A 509 -22.58 -38.24 22.20
CA PHE A 509 -23.76 -37.59 21.60
C PHE A 509 -24.94 -38.55 21.40
N LYS A 510 -25.02 -39.65 22.16
CA LYS A 510 -26.04 -40.70 21.96
C LYS A 510 -27.45 -40.18 22.19
N ILE A 511 -27.66 -39.38 23.23
CA ILE A 511 -28.97 -38.77 23.54
C ILE A 511 -29.35 -37.79 22.44
N PHE A 512 -28.42 -36.92 22.04
CA PHE A 512 -28.66 -35.96 20.96
C PHE A 512 -29.02 -36.64 19.64
N LEU A 513 -28.29 -37.68 19.23
CA LEU A 513 -28.57 -38.46 18.03
C LEU A 513 -29.95 -39.16 18.11
N SER A 514 -30.31 -39.72 19.26
CA SER A 514 -31.65 -40.32 19.47
C SER A 514 -32.78 -39.29 19.35
N LEU A 515 -32.56 -38.06 19.82
CA LEU A 515 -33.53 -36.97 19.67
C LEU A 515 -33.64 -36.50 18.22
N MET A 516 -32.51 -36.38 17.50
CA MET A 516 -32.49 -36.05 16.07
C MET A 516 -33.24 -37.10 15.23
N GLU A 517 -33.09 -38.39 15.57
CA GLU A 517 -33.84 -39.49 14.94
C GLU A 517 -35.33 -39.39 15.24
N SER A 518 -35.70 -39.17 16.50
CA SER A 518 -37.12 -39.03 16.92
C SER A 518 -37.81 -37.83 16.26
N ALA A 519 -37.05 -36.78 15.93
CA ALA A 519 -37.54 -35.58 15.26
C ALA A 519 -37.51 -35.66 13.73
N GLU A 520 -37.03 -36.78 13.15
CA GLU A 520 -36.79 -36.97 11.71
C GLU A 520 -35.82 -35.91 11.12
N LEU A 521 -34.82 -35.48 11.90
CA LEU A 521 -33.81 -34.49 11.50
C LEU A 521 -32.44 -35.12 11.19
N THR A 522 -32.32 -36.44 11.22
CA THR A 522 -31.05 -37.15 10.95
C THR A 522 -30.48 -36.81 9.58
N ASP A 523 -31.32 -36.60 8.57
CA ASP A 523 -30.86 -36.25 7.22
C ASP A 523 -30.18 -34.88 7.15
N LEU A 524 -30.58 -33.92 8.00
CA LEU A 524 -29.92 -32.61 8.11
C LEU A 524 -28.44 -32.74 8.52
N LEU A 525 -28.10 -33.75 9.33
CA LEU A 525 -26.72 -34.03 9.75
C LEU A 525 -25.85 -34.61 8.62
N LYS A 526 -26.48 -35.20 7.60
CA LYS A 526 -25.81 -35.89 6.48
C LYS A 526 -25.82 -35.06 5.20
N GLN A 527 -26.81 -34.20 5.03
CA GLN A 527 -27.00 -33.41 3.83
C GLN A 527 -25.80 -32.50 3.55
N GLU A 528 -25.43 -32.38 2.28
CA GLU A 528 -24.44 -31.41 1.84
C GLU A 528 -24.93 -29.98 2.14
N GLY A 529 -24.02 -29.16 2.67
CA GLY A 529 -24.36 -27.80 3.04
C GLY A 529 -23.23 -27.12 3.81
N SER A 530 -23.58 -26.01 4.41
CA SER A 530 -22.70 -25.23 5.28
C SER A 530 -23.46 -24.96 6.56
N TYR A 531 -23.19 -25.76 7.58
CA TYR A 531 -23.87 -25.68 8.87
C TYR A 531 -22.89 -25.41 10.00
N THR A 532 -23.35 -24.69 11.02
CA THR A 532 -22.69 -24.60 12.32
C THR A 532 -23.60 -25.26 13.34
N LEU A 533 -23.15 -26.38 13.91
CA LEU A 533 -23.88 -27.11 14.94
C LEU A 533 -23.26 -26.89 16.31
N PHE A 534 -24.06 -26.42 17.26
CA PHE A 534 -23.70 -26.41 18.67
C PHE A 534 -24.22 -27.68 19.35
N ALA A 535 -23.44 -28.76 19.31
CA ALA A 535 -23.88 -30.10 19.73
C ALA A 535 -23.79 -30.28 21.26
N PRO A 536 -24.92 -30.50 21.98
CA PRO A 536 -24.89 -30.83 23.40
C PRO A 536 -24.43 -32.28 23.62
N ILE A 537 -23.47 -32.50 24.52
CA ILE A 537 -23.07 -33.85 24.95
C ILE A 537 -24.14 -34.49 25.84
N ASP A 538 -24.08 -35.81 26.03
CA ASP A 538 -25.01 -36.56 26.89
C ASP A 538 -25.06 -36.00 28.32
N ALA A 539 -23.93 -35.55 28.88
CA ALA A 539 -23.89 -34.92 30.20
C ALA A 539 -24.69 -33.59 30.27
N ALA A 540 -24.89 -32.91 29.14
CA ALA A 540 -25.71 -31.70 29.07
C ALA A 540 -27.20 -31.98 29.30
N PHE A 541 -27.63 -33.24 29.13
CA PHE A 541 -28.98 -33.73 29.39
C PHE A 541 -29.12 -34.35 30.79
N GLY A 542 -28.05 -34.41 31.60
CA GLY A 542 -28.06 -35.09 32.89
C GLY A 542 -29.00 -34.49 33.95
N THR A 543 -29.55 -33.30 33.71
CA THR A 543 -30.61 -32.70 34.55
C THR A 543 -32.02 -33.12 34.15
N LEU A 544 -32.19 -33.83 33.03
CA LEU A 544 -33.46 -34.32 32.53
C LEU A 544 -33.62 -35.80 32.91
N THR A 545 -34.79 -36.16 33.41
CA THR A 545 -35.17 -37.55 33.66
C THR A 545 -35.53 -38.28 32.37
N GLU A 546 -35.65 -39.61 32.41
CA GLU A 546 -36.14 -40.38 31.25
C GLU A 546 -37.57 -39.97 30.87
N GLU A 547 -38.39 -39.59 31.85
CA GLU A 547 -39.74 -39.06 31.65
C GLU A 547 -39.72 -37.72 30.91
N ASP A 548 -38.80 -36.81 31.26
CA ASP A 548 -38.62 -35.54 30.56
C ASP A 548 -38.19 -35.76 29.10
N ILE A 549 -37.29 -36.72 28.85
CA ILE A 549 -36.86 -37.07 27.49
C ILE A 549 -38.01 -37.70 26.70
N ALA A 550 -38.81 -38.57 27.33
CA ALA A 550 -39.99 -39.14 26.70
C ALA A 550 -41.05 -38.07 26.39
N LEU A 551 -41.23 -37.11 27.28
CA LEU A 551 -42.11 -35.97 27.08
C LEU A 551 -41.63 -35.09 25.92
N LEU A 552 -40.33 -34.79 25.84
CA LEU A 552 -39.74 -34.08 24.70
C LEU A 552 -39.99 -34.82 23.39
N LYS A 553 -39.89 -36.15 23.37
CA LYS A 553 -40.19 -36.97 22.19
C LYS A 553 -41.68 -37.00 21.84
N SER A 554 -42.57 -36.72 22.80
CA SER A 554 -44.02 -36.69 22.54
C SER A 554 -44.46 -35.46 21.74
N ASP A 555 -43.78 -34.32 21.90
CA ASP A 555 -43.99 -33.12 21.08
C ASP A 555 -42.89 -32.98 20.01
N ILE A 556 -43.11 -33.63 18.87
CA ILE A 556 -42.18 -33.62 17.74
C ILE A 556 -41.92 -32.19 17.23
N ASN A 557 -42.93 -31.29 17.28
CA ASN A 557 -42.78 -29.93 16.78
C ASN A 557 -41.93 -29.07 17.74
N GLY A 558 -42.19 -29.17 19.03
CA GLY A 558 -41.35 -28.57 20.07
C GLY A 558 -39.91 -29.11 20.02
N LEU A 559 -39.75 -30.42 19.88
CA LEU A 559 -38.44 -31.05 19.75
C LEU A 559 -37.68 -30.56 18.51
N ARG A 560 -38.35 -30.48 17.34
CA ARG A 560 -37.77 -29.88 16.13
C ARG A 560 -37.31 -28.46 16.36
N ALA A 561 -38.12 -27.61 17.00
CA ALA A 561 -37.74 -26.24 17.31
C ALA A 561 -36.50 -26.17 18.22
N ILE A 562 -36.43 -27.00 19.25
CA ILE A 562 -35.28 -27.08 20.17
C ILE A 562 -34.01 -27.51 19.41
N LEU A 563 -34.10 -28.55 18.59
CA LEU A 563 -32.95 -29.08 17.85
C LEU A 563 -32.47 -28.09 16.79
N LEU A 564 -33.38 -27.49 16.03
CA LEU A 564 -33.04 -26.48 15.00
C LEU A 564 -32.48 -25.17 15.59
N TYR A 565 -32.71 -24.89 16.88
CA TYR A 565 -32.06 -23.79 17.59
C TYR A 565 -30.54 -24.00 17.79
N HIS A 566 -30.05 -25.25 17.67
CA HIS A 566 -28.62 -25.56 17.75
C HIS A 566 -27.90 -25.48 16.41
N PHE A 567 -28.63 -25.23 15.31
CA PHE A 567 -28.06 -25.09 13.96
C PHE A 567 -28.12 -23.64 13.49
N SER A 568 -27.05 -23.18 12.86
CA SER A 568 -27.01 -21.96 12.05
C SER A 568 -26.58 -22.32 10.62
N ASN A 569 -27.13 -21.61 9.63
CA ASN A 569 -26.63 -21.68 8.26
C ASN A 569 -25.30 -20.90 8.15
N GLY A 570 -24.35 -21.43 7.38
CA GLY A 570 -22.98 -20.95 7.29
C GLY A 570 -22.03 -21.69 8.24
N VAL A 571 -20.73 -21.61 7.96
CA VAL A 571 -19.66 -22.17 8.80
C VAL A 571 -19.02 -21.04 9.60
N PHE A 572 -19.15 -21.09 10.93
CA PHE A 572 -18.58 -20.10 11.84
C PHE A 572 -17.54 -20.76 12.74
N ILE A 573 -16.26 -20.54 12.45
CA ILE A 573 -15.14 -21.04 13.24
C ILE A 573 -14.59 -19.95 14.16
N ASN A 574 -13.95 -20.32 15.27
CA ASN A 574 -13.42 -19.41 16.27
C ASN A 574 -12.46 -18.39 15.67
N GLY A 575 -11.52 -18.85 14.84
CA GLY A 575 -10.53 -18.00 14.20
C GLY A 575 -11.11 -16.94 13.26
N GLY A 576 -12.35 -17.14 12.77
CA GLY A 576 -13.06 -16.22 11.91
C GLY A 576 -13.84 -15.13 12.65
N LEU A 577 -14.13 -15.34 13.94
CA LEU A 577 -14.86 -14.40 14.78
C LEU A 577 -13.93 -13.30 15.29
N GLU A 578 -14.46 -12.07 15.34
CA GLU A 578 -13.74 -10.96 15.95
C GLU A 578 -13.69 -11.13 17.47
N GLY A 579 -12.47 -11.14 18.03
CA GLY A 579 -12.26 -11.33 19.46
C GLY A 579 -12.89 -10.20 20.29
N GLY A 580 -13.58 -10.57 21.38
CA GLY A 580 -14.26 -9.62 22.27
C GLY A 580 -15.59 -9.08 21.75
N VAL A 581 -16.04 -9.51 20.56
CA VAL A 581 -17.30 -9.07 19.96
C VAL A 581 -18.34 -10.18 20.01
N THR A 582 -19.56 -9.85 20.45
CA THR A 582 -20.70 -10.77 20.41
C THR A 582 -21.29 -10.83 19.00
N ASN A 583 -21.16 -11.98 18.36
CA ASN A 583 -21.71 -12.29 17.04
C ASN A 583 -23.11 -12.88 17.20
N LEU A 584 -24.09 -12.35 16.46
CA LEU A 584 -25.44 -12.88 16.46
C LEU A 584 -25.62 -13.84 15.28
N LEU A 585 -25.69 -15.14 15.56
CA LEU A 585 -25.91 -16.16 14.55
C LEU A 585 -27.40 -16.53 14.48
N LYS A 586 -28.02 -16.34 13.32
CA LYS A 586 -29.42 -16.70 13.12
C LYS A 586 -29.55 -18.21 12.98
N THR A 587 -30.29 -18.82 13.90
CA THR A 587 -30.50 -20.27 13.87
C THR A 587 -31.51 -20.67 12.80
N ILE A 588 -31.56 -21.96 12.45
CA ILE A 588 -32.59 -22.49 11.53
C ILE A 588 -33.98 -22.36 12.16
N GLN A 589 -34.08 -22.44 13.49
CA GLN A 589 -35.33 -22.16 14.22
C GLN A 589 -35.78 -20.68 14.10
N GLY A 590 -34.83 -19.76 13.90
CA GLY A 590 -35.09 -18.35 13.60
C GLY A 590 -34.60 -17.37 14.66
N ASN A 591 -34.49 -17.78 15.93
CA ASN A 591 -33.90 -16.98 17.01
C ASN A 591 -32.37 -16.92 16.89
N ASN A 592 -31.75 -15.86 17.41
CA ASN A 592 -30.31 -15.69 17.36
C ASN A 592 -29.61 -16.43 18.53
N LEU A 593 -28.42 -16.96 18.25
CA LEU A 593 -27.41 -17.35 19.23
C LEU A 593 -26.41 -16.22 19.39
N GLN A 594 -26.03 -15.93 20.63
CA GLN A 594 -24.95 -14.99 20.94
C GLN A 594 -23.64 -15.74 21.04
N VAL A 595 -22.72 -15.53 20.09
CA VAL A 595 -21.44 -16.22 20.04
C VAL A 595 -20.31 -15.24 20.25
N LEU A 596 -19.50 -15.47 21.27
CA LEU A 596 -18.42 -14.59 21.69
C LEU A 596 -17.10 -15.39 21.69
N SER A 597 -16.10 -14.89 20.97
CA SER A 597 -14.74 -15.44 21.02
C SER A 597 -13.88 -14.57 21.96
N VAL A 598 -13.34 -15.15 23.03
CA VAL A 598 -12.47 -14.46 24.00
C VAL A 598 -11.37 -15.41 24.45
N ASN A 599 -10.12 -14.94 24.46
CA ASN A 599 -8.95 -15.70 24.95
C ASN A 599 -8.80 -17.10 24.34
N ASN A 600 -9.08 -17.24 23.03
CA ASN A 600 -9.08 -18.52 22.32
C ASN A 600 -10.14 -19.53 22.80
N SER A 601 -11.17 -19.08 23.52
CA SER A 601 -12.37 -19.86 23.86
C SER A 601 -13.60 -19.29 23.15
N ILE A 602 -14.54 -20.17 22.80
CA ILE A 602 -15.87 -19.80 22.31
C ILE A 602 -16.87 -19.84 23.48
N TYR A 603 -17.74 -18.83 23.53
CA TYR A 603 -18.90 -18.77 24.41
C TYR A 603 -20.17 -18.65 23.58
N VAL A 604 -21.18 -19.46 23.87
CA VAL A 604 -22.48 -19.45 23.20
C VAL A 604 -23.57 -19.22 24.24
N ASN A 605 -24.28 -18.10 24.12
CA ASN A 605 -25.22 -17.62 25.13
C ASN A 605 -24.58 -17.60 26.54
N SER A 606 -23.34 -17.11 26.63
CA SER A 606 -22.52 -17.08 27.86
C SER A 606 -22.09 -18.44 28.42
N VAL A 607 -22.27 -19.53 27.67
CA VAL A 607 -21.78 -20.87 28.04
C VAL A 607 -20.52 -21.19 27.26
N GLU A 608 -19.45 -21.53 27.96
CA GLU A 608 -18.19 -21.95 27.34
C GLU A 608 -18.36 -23.25 26.52
N VAL A 609 -17.72 -23.27 25.36
CA VAL A 609 -17.63 -24.39 24.43
C VAL A 609 -16.17 -24.85 24.42
N PRO A 610 -15.82 -25.94 25.13
CA PRO A 610 -14.44 -26.38 25.30
C PRO A 610 -13.85 -27.08 24.06
N ASP A 611 -14.65 -27.88 23.35
CA ASP A 611 -14.22 -28.52 22.09
C ASP A 611 -14.92 -27.77 20.94
N PHE A 612 -14.18 -27.00 20.16
CA PHE A 612 -14.72 -26.14 19.09
C PHE A 612 -13.94 -26.33 17.79
N ASP A 613 -14.47 -25.78 16.70
CA ASP A 613 -13.88 -25.86 15.35
C ASP A 613 -13.66 -27.30 14.85
N LEU A 614 -14.54 -28.23 15.26
CA LEU A 614 -14.52 -29.60 14.74
C LEU A 614 -15.09 -29.60 13.31
N MET A 615 -14.20 -29.48 12.34
CA MET A 615 -14.57 -29.38 10.92
C MET A 615 -15.17 -30.68 10.38
N THR A 616 -16.20 -30.54 9.54
CA THR A 616 -16.85 -31.65 8.83
C THR A 616 -17.07 -31.28 7.36
N SER A 617 -17.32 -32.26 6.49
CA SER A 617 -17.52 -32.03 5.05
C SER A 617 -18.74 -31.13 4.75
N ASN A 618 -19.74 -31.12 5.62
CA ASN A 618 -20.96 -30.31 5.51
C ASN A 618 -21.10 -29.20 6.58
N GLY A 619 -20.08 -28.95 7.40
CA GLY A 619 -20.16 -27.88 8.40
C GLY A 619 -19.02 -27.82 9.41
N VAL A 620 -19.34 -27.28 10.59
CA VAL A 620 -18.49 -27.26 11.78
C VAL A 620 -19.32 -27.59 13.02
N VAL A 621 -18.72 -28.34 13.95
CA VAL A 621 -19.32 -28.70 15.23
C VAL A 621 -18.60 -28.02 16.39
N HIS A 622 -19.39 -27.47 17.30
CA HIS A 622 -18.99 -26.84 18.56
C HIS A 622 -19.65 -27.60 19.70
N VAL A 623 -18.87 -28.20 20.59
CA VAL A 623 -19.36 -29.10 21.63
C VAL A 623 -19.77 -28.34 22.89
N LYS A 624 -21.03 -28.51 23.30
CA LYS A 624 -21.62 -27.81 24.44
C LYS A 624 -21.84 -28.73 25.63
N ARG A 625 -21.45 -28.31 26.83
CA ARG A 625 -21.65 -29.07 28.09
C ARG A 625 -22.99 -28.82 28.79
N LYS A 626 -23.79 -27.85 28.33
CA LYS A 626 -25.11 -27.52 28.89
C LYS A 626 -26.14 -27.29 27.78
N MET A 627 -27.37 -27.75 27.95
CA MET A 627 -28.42 -27.54 26.95
C MET A 627 -28.90 -26.08 26.91
N SER A 628 -29.20 -25.54 25.72
CA SER A 628 -29.80 -24.20 25.56
C SER A 628 -31.33 -24.27 25.62
N LEU A 629 -31.92 -24.35 26.82
CA LEU A 629 -33.39 -24.31 26.99
C LEU A 629 -33.92 -22.89 27.30
N ASN A 630 -33.10 -22.05 27.94
CA ASN A 630 -33.58 -20.80 28.58
C ASN A 630 -34.17 -19.74 27.65
N ASN A 631 -33.88 -19.74 26.34
CA ASN A 631 -34.42 -18.75 25.39
C ASN A 631 -35.64 -19.24 24.60
N LEU A 632 -36.01 -20.52 24.67
CA LEU A 632 -37.26 -21.01 24.03
C LEU A 632 -38.50 -20.60 24.83
N PHE A 633 -38.34 -20.30 26.14
CA PHE A 633 -39.43 -20.02 27.07
C PHE A 633 -39.62 -18.53 27.42
N LEU A 634 -38.87 -17.61 26.78
CA LEU A 634 -38.94 -16.16 27.06
C LEU A 634 -40.12 -15.42 26.38
N THR A 635 -41.27 -16.07 26.27
CA THR A 635 -42.54 -15.39 25.96
C THR A 635 -43.62 -15.60 27.02
N ASN A 636 -43.28 -16.03 28.24
CA ASN A 636 -44.31 -16.09 29.30
C ASN A 636 -43.85 -15.95 30.75
N THR A 637 -42.77 -15.19 31.03
CA THR A 637 -42.33 -14.93 32.41
C THR A 637 -43.15 -13.88 33.18
N ASP A 638 -44.10 -13.19 32.54
CA ASP A 638 -44.95 -12.18 33.21
C ASP A 638 -46.32 -12.71 33.68
N TYR A 639 -46.74 -13.91 33.28
CA TYR A 639 -48.05 -14.45 33.70
C TYR A 639 -48.03 -15.02 35.14
N TRP A 640 -46.89 -15.58 35.56
CA TRP A 640 -46.79 -16.33 36.83
C TRP A 640 -46.46 -15.46 38.05
N LYS A 641 -46.04 -14.20 37.86
CA LYS A 641 -45.78 -13.26 38.96
C LYS A 641 -47.02 -12.53 39.49
N CYS A 642 -48.14 -12.56 38.79
CA CYS A 642 -49.36 -11.82 39.19
C CYS A 642 -50.34 -12.62 40.05
N HIS A 643 -50.13 -13.92 40.30
CA HIS A 643 -51.09 -14.77 41.03
C HIS A 643 -50.56 -15.55 42.24
N GLY A 644 -49.30 -15.40 42.63
CA GLY A 644 -48.82 -15.76 43.98
C GLY A 644 -49.17 -17.17 44.48
N LEU A 645 -48.95 -18.21 43.68
CA LEU A 645 -49.15 -19.61 44.09
C LEU A 645 -47.88 -20.43 43.89
N ASP A 646 -47.46 -21.11 44.96
CA ASP A 646 -46.44 -22.17 44.94
C ASP A 646 -46.98 -23.43 44.24
N MET A 647 -46.06 -24.17 43.61
CA MET A 647 -46.30 -25.37 42.82
C MET A 647 -46.66 -26.60 43.69
N PRO A 648 -47.72 -27.37 43.36
CA PRO A 648 -47.91 -28.75 43.84
C PRO A 648 -47.79 -29.81 42.70
N PRO A 649 -47.72 -31.12 43.05
CA PRO A 649 -46.76 -32.06 42.43
C PRO A 649 -47.13 -32.75 41.13
N ASP A 650 -48.38 -32.67 40.64
CA ASP A 650 -48.82 -33.44 39.48
C ASP A 650 -49.49 -32.50 38.47
N GLY A 651 -48.79 -32.16 37.39
CA GLY A 651 -49.25 -31.14 36.45
C GLY A 651 -48.82 -31.45 35.01
N ILE A 652 -49.74 -32.05 34.27
CA ILE A 652 -49.67 -32.34 32.83
C ILE A 652 -49.11 -31.14 32.05
N PHE A 653 -48.05 -31.36 31.27
CA PHE A 653 -47.54 -30.40 30.31
C PHE A 653 -48.50 -30.29 29.12
N THR A 654 -49.34 -29.26 29.10
CA THR A 654 -50.04 -28.86 27.87
C THR A 654 -49.17 -27.87 27.12
N PHE A 655 -48.61 -28.31 25.99
CA PHE A 655 -47.99 -27.44 24.99
C PHE A 655 -49.10 -26.58 24.35
N PRO A 656 -49.03 -25.23 24.39
CA PRO A 656 -49.89 -24.42 23.55
C PRO A 656 -49.48 -24.65 22.10
N SER A 657 -50.46 -24.96 21.25
CA SER A 657 -50.29 -25.04 19.79
C SER A 657 -49.72 -23.73 19.26
N GLY A 658 -48.41 -23.73 19.01
CA GLY A 658 -47.73 -22.68 18.25
C GLY A 658 -48.25 -22.65 16.81
N PRO A 659 -48.11 -21.51 16.10
CA PRO A 659 -48.57 -21.40 14.72
C PRO A 659 -47.81 -22.42 13.86
N GLU A 660 -48.52 -23.10 12.96
CA GLU A 660 -47.93 -24.01 11.98
C GLU A 660 -46.76 -23.35 11.26
N VAL A 661 -45.54 -23.75 11.60
CA VAL A 661 -44.36 -23.44 10.78
C VAL A 661 -44.40 -24.37 9.59
N LYS A 662 -44.91 -23.88 8.46
CA LYS A 662 -44.66 -24.55 7.17
C LYS A 662 -43.17 -24.53 6.90
N VAL A 663 -42.50 -25.64 7.17
CA VAL A 663 -41.17 -25.93 6.63
C VAL A 663 -41.36 -26.16 5.13
N VAL A 664 -41.20 -25.08 4.35
CA VAL A 664 -41.01 -25.23 2.91
C VAL A 664 -39.56 -25.67 2.74
N ILE A 665 -39.36 -26.96 2.54
CA ILE A 665 -38.12 -27.47 1.93
C ILE A 665 -38.16 -26.95 0.50
N GLY A 666 -37.58 -25.77 0.28
CA GLY A 666 -37.40 -25.25 -1.07
C GLY A 666 -36.45 -26.20 -1.80
N GLU A 667 -36.89 -26.74 -2.93
CA GLU A 667 -35.98 -27.39 -3.87
C GLU A 667 -34.82 -26.43 -4.15
N PRO A 668 -33.56 -26.88 -4.07
CA PRO A 668 -32.43 -26.02 -4.36
C PRO A 668 -32.54 -25.55 -5.82
N SER A 669 -32.66 -24.24 -6.01
CA SER A 669 -32.44 -23.63 -7.32
C SER A 669 -30.95 -23.74 -7.64
N ILE A 670 -30.59 -24.81 -8.37
CA ILE A 670 -29.27 -24.93 -8.98
C ILE A 670 -29.16 -23.81 -10.00
N THR A 671 -28.47 -22.73 -9.63
CA THR A 671 -28.02 -21.74 -10.60
C THR A 671 -26.77 -22.32 -11.25
N LYS A 672 -26.95 -23.14 -12.30
CA LYS A 672 -25.86 -23.57 -13.18
C LYS A 672 -25.35 -22.32 -13.90
N VAL A 673 -24.29 -21.69 -13.39
CA VAL A 673 -23.49 -20.76 -14.17
C VAL A 673 -22.67 -21.59 -15.15
N THR A 674 -23.26 -21.87 -16.31
CA THR A 674 -22.51 -22.47 -17.41
C THR A 674 -21.77 -21.33 -18.10
N ARG A 675 -20.47 -21.24 -17.89
CA ARG A 675 -19.57 -20.38 -18.68
C ARG A 675 -19.53 -20.98 -20.10
N VAL A 676 -20.38 -20.46 -20.99
CA VAL A 676 -20.33 -20.84 -22.42
C VAL A 676 -19.24 -20.00 -23.08
N ILE A 677 -18.16 -20.67 -23.46
CA ILE A 677 -17.16 -20.15 -24.39
C ILE A 677 -17.73 -20.32 -25.80
N GLY A 678 -17.95 -19.21 -26.50
CA GLY A 678 -18.02 -19.11 -27.97
C GLY A 678 -19.28 -19.66 -28.67
N GLY A 679 -20.01 -18.78 -29.35
CA GLY A 679 -20.91 -19.15 -30.45
C GLY A 679 -22.22 -18.36 -30.52
N ASP A 680 -22.44 -17.66 -31.62
CA ASP A 680 -23.69 -16.98 -32.00
C ASP A 680 -24.89 -17.95 -32.04
N LEU A 681 -26.06 -17.51 -31.56
CA LEU A 681 -27.32 -17.47 -32.34
C LEU A 681 -28.52 -16.93 -31.54
N ARG A 682 -29.43 -16.33 -32.31
CA ARG A 682 -30.63 -15.56 -31.95
C ARG A 682 -31.67 -16.37 -31.17
N VAL A 683 -32.34 -15.72 -30.20
CA VAL A 683 -33.59 -16.23 -29.59
C VAL A 683 -34.71 -15.19 -29.68
N THR A 684 -35.83 -15.66 -30.22
CA THR A 684 -37.15 -15.04 -30.32
C THR A 684 -37.81 -14.91 -28.93
N LYS A 685 -38.37 -13.73 -28.63
CA LYS A 685 -39.01 -13.42 -27.35
C LYS A 685 -40.49 -13.80 -27.39
N VAL A 686 -40.90 -14.78 -26.58
CA VAL A 686 -42.31 -15.03 -26.22
C VAL A 686 -42.58 -14.37 -24.88
N THR A 687 -43.63 -13.55 -24.80
CA THR A 687 -44.03 -12.85 -23.57
C THR A 687 -45.43 -13.32 -23.20
N GLN A 688 -45.60 -13.94 -22.04
CA GLN A 688 -46.91 -14.20 -21.44
C GLN A 688 -47.04 -13.29 -20.21
N VAL A 689 -48.00 -12.37 -20.26
CA VAL A 689 -48.37 -11.45 -19.18
C VAL A 689 -49.76 -11.84 -18.70
N THR A 690 -49.98 -11.87 -17.38
CA THR A 690 -51.32 -11.81 -16.78
C THR A 690 -51.29 -10.75 -15.69
N GLU A 691 -52.03 -9.66 -15.93
CA GLU A 691 -52.12 -8.44 -15.12
C GLU A 691 -53.05 -8.57 -13.90
N ARG A 692 -52.83 -7.73 -12.88
CA ARG A 692 -53.87 -6.83 -12.32
C ARG A 692 -53.24 -5.48 -11.94
N GLY A 693 -53.75 -4.40 -12.56
CA GLY A 693 -53.16 -3.04 -12.66
C GLY A 693 -53.44 -2.06 -11.50
N PRO A 694 -53.72 -0.74 -11.72
CA PRO A 694 -54.00 -0.04 -12.99
C PRO A 694 -52.99 1.05 -13.42
N SER A 695 -53.14 1.31 -14.72
CA SER A 695 -52.54 2.20 -15.71
C SER A 695 -52.38 3.70 -15.40
N VAL A 696 -51.35 4.29 -16.03
CA VAL A 696 -51.55 5.49 -16.88
C VAL A 696 -50.85 5.30 -18.23
N THR A 697 -51.63 5.52 -19.27
CA THR A 697 -51.40 5.34 -20.70
C THR A 697 -50.54 6.46 -21.29
N LYS A 698 -49.62 6.13 -22.22
CA LYS A 698 -49.44 6.97 -23.41
C LYS A 698 -49.01 6.16 -24.64
N VAL A 699 -49.75 6.43 -25.71
CA VAL A 699 -49.89 5.68 -26.96
C VAL A 699 -48.64 5.80 -27.84
N THR A 700 -48.17 4.66 -28.36
CA THR A 700 -47.20 4.55 -29.46
C THR A 700 -47.97 4.57 -30.78
N ARG A 701 -47.64 5.50 -31.68
CA ARG A 701 -48.13 5.51 -33.06
C ARG A 701 -47.07 4.86 -33.96
N VAL A 702 -47.42 3.73 -34.57
CA VAL A 702 -46.64 3.06 -35.62
C VAL A 702 -47.17 3.52 -36.98
N ILE A 703 -46.29 4.04 -37.83
CA ILE A 703 -46.48 4.09 -39.28
C ILE A 703 -45.13 3.73 -39.92
N GLY A 704 -45.15 2.72 -40.79
CA GLY A 704 -44.02 2.34 -41.62
C GLY A 704 -43.91 3.16 -42.91
N GLY A 705 -42.74 3.09 -43.54
CA GLY A 705 -42.47 3.58 -44.89
C GLY A 705 -41.78 4.94 -44.94
N ASP A 706 -40.56 4.96 -45.48
CA ASP A 706 -39.80 6.16 -45.89
C ASP A 706 -40.61 7.06 -46.84
N PRO A 707 -40.51 8.40 -46.74
CA PRO A 707 -39.48 9.09 -47.54
C PRO A 707 -38.92 10.42 -46.98
N SER A 708 -37.76 10.78 -47.54
CA SER A 708 -37.25 12.14 -47.85
C SER A 708 -37.07 13.20 -46.76
N VAL A 709 -35.79 13.55 -46.56
CA VAL A 709 -35.21 14.88 -46.29
C VAL A 709 -36.12 15.93 -45.61
N THR A 710 -35.77 16.30 -44.39
CA THR A 710 -35.74 17.73 -44.02
C THR A 710 -34.68 17.97 -42.94
N LYS A 711 -33.72 18.81 -43.32
CA LYS A 711 -32.67 19.37 -42.48
C LYS A 711 -33.33 20.41 -41.58
N VAL A 712 -33.32 20.21 -40.26
CA VAL A 712 -33.60 21.28 -39.29
C VAL A 712 -32.50 21.29 -38.25
N THR A 713 -31.64 22.28 -38.38
CA THR A 713 -30.66 22.72 -37.40
C THR A 713 -31.42 23.45 -36.30
N GLN A 714 -31.37 22.96 -35.07
CA GLN A 714 -31.70 23.78 -33.91
C GLN A 714 -30.63 23.56 -32.84
N VAL A 715 -29.86 24.61 -32.63
CA VAL A 715 -28.89 24.77 -31.56
C VAL A 715 -29.69 25.03 -30.29
N THR A 716 -29.39 24.29 -29.23
CA THR A 716 -29.84 24.65 -27.88
C THR A 716 -28.65 24.50 -26.96
N GLU A 717 -28.13 25.64 -26.49
CA GLU A 717 -27.18 25.70 -25.38
C GLU A 717 -27.79 25.02 -24.15
N ARG A 718 -27.01 24.16 -23.51
CA ARG A 718 -27.22 23.78 -22.11
C ARG A 718 -25.94 24.03 -21.36
N ASP A 719 -26.08 24.73 -20.24
CA ASP A 719 -25.03 24.98 -19.26
C ASP A 719 -24.38 23.68 -18.76
N PRO A 720 -23.07 23.68 -18.46
CA PRO A 720 -22.40 22.52 -17.89
C PRO A 720 -22.84 22.30 -16.43
N SER A 721 -23.36 21.11 -16.12
CA SER A 721 -23.65 20.67 -14.75
C SER A 721 -22.39 20.19 -14.04
N VAL A 722 -21.97 20.90 -13.00
CA VAL A 722 -20.89 20.50 -12.08
C VAL A 722 -21.40 19.38 -11.15
N THR A 723 -20.80 18.19 -11.21
CA THR A 723 -21.06 17.11 -10.25
C THR A 723 -20.01 17.17 -9.13
N LYS A 724 -20.45 17.50 -7.91
CA LYS A 724 -19.61 17.58 -6.71
C LYS A 724 -19.68 16.24 -5.96
N VAL A 725 -18.61 15.46 -5.99
CA VAL A 725 -18.48 14.23 -5.19
C VAL A 725 -17.82 14.57 -3.86
N THR A 726 -18.50 14.31 -2.74
CA THR A 726 -17.94 14.49 -1.38
C THR A 726 -17.81 13.12 -0.73
N ARG A 727 -16.58 12.69 -0.44
CA ARG A 727 -16.26 11.44 0.28
C ARG A 727 -16.23 11.73 1.77
N VAL A 728 -17.04 11.04 2.57
CA VAL A 728 -17.05 11.11 4.04
C VAL A 728 -16.38 9.85 4.58
N ILE A 729 -15.36 10.00 5.44
CA ILE A 729 -14.76 8.89 6.20
C ILE A 729 -15.09 9.15 7.67
N GLY A 730 -15.80 8.22 8.32
CA GLY A 730 -16.12 8.27 9.75
C GLY A 730 -14.93 7.81 10.60
N GLY A 731 -14.69 8.51 11.71
CA GLY A 731 -13.79 8.07 12.79
C GLY A 731 -14.58 7.95 14.10
N ASP A 732 -14.14 7.02 14.95
CA ASP A 732 -14.85 6.58 16.16
C ASP A 732 -14.87 7.60 17.33
N PRO A 733 -15.89 7.56 18.21
CA PRO A 733 -16.04 8.50 19.32
C PRO A 733 -15.26 8.07 20.57
N ILE A 734 -14.70 9.04 21.30
CA ILE A 734 -14.17 8.86 22.67
C ILE A 734 -15.22 9.37 23.66
N THR A 735 -15.60 8.54 24.63
CA THR A 735 -16.48 8.90 25.75
C THR A 735 -15.68 9.30 26.99
N ARG A 736 -16.08 10.40 27.64
CA ARG A 736 -15.86 10.64 29.07
C ARG A 736 -17.19 11.06 29.69
N VAL A 737 -17.53 10.42 30.80
CA VAL A 737 -18.79 10.63 31.55
C VAL A 737 -18.51 11.55 32.75
N ASN A 738 -19.29 12.62 32.90
CA ASN A 738 -20.00 12.99 34.12
C ASN A 738 -20.77 14.33 33.95
N GLY A 739 -22.07 14.30 34.24
CA GLY A 739 -22.88 15.48 34.61
C GLY A 739 -23.79 16.06 33.52
N GLU A 740 -25.05 15.62 33.56
CA GLU A 740 -26.30 16.31 33.15
C GLU A 740 -26.46 16.85 31.70
N ASP A 741 -27.46 16.26 31.02
CA ASP A 741 -28.21 16.69 29.81
C ASP A 741 -27.53 16.57 28.41
N PRO A 742 -28.06 15.75 27.45
CA PRO A 742 -27.45 15.62 26.13
C PRO A 742 -28.11 16.55 25.10
N SER A 743 -27.45 17.66 24.76
CA SER A 743 -27.56 18.27 23.44
C SER A 743 -26.23 18.08 22.69
N VAL A 744 -26.23 17.22 21.66
CA VAL A 744 -25.03 16.96 20.85
C VAL A 744 -25.03 17.91 19.65
N THR A 745 -24.24 18.98 19.73
CA THR A 745 -23.92 19.87 18.60
C THR A 745 -22.69 19.32 17.86
N LYS A 746 -22.87 18.93 16.60
CA LYS A 746 -21.81 18.41 15.72
C LYS A 746 -21.13 19.58 15.00
N VAL A 747 -19.85 19.86 15.30
CA VAL A 747 -19.04 20.86 14.58
C VAL A 747 -18.20 20.17 13.51
N THR A 748 -18.45 20.49 12.24
CA THR A 748 -17.67 20.00 11.09
C THR A 748 -16.84 21.15 10.52
N ARG A 749 -15.50 21.03 10.52
CA ARG A 749 -14.57 22.00 9.91
C ARG A 749 -14.27 21.58 8.47
N VAL A 750 -14.54 22.46 7.51
CA VAL A 750 -14.26 22.27 6.06
C VAL A 750 -13.01 23.08 5.69
N ILE A 751 -12.06 22.47 4.98
CA ILE A 751 -10.95 23.17 4.29
C ILE A 751 -11.02 22.76 2.83
N GLY A 752 -11.15 23.75 1.93
CA GLY A 752 -11.24 23.57 0.48
C GLY A 752 -9.89 23.60 -0.23
N GLY A 753 -9.82 22.92 -1.37
CA GLY A 753 -8.73 23.02 -2.36
C GLY A 753 -9.31 23.15 -3.77
N ASP A 754 -8.60 23.86 -4.64
CA ASP A 754 -9.05 24.40 -5.94
C ASP A 754 -9.24 23.37 -7.07
N PRO A 755 -10.08 23.67 -8.09
CA PRO A 755 -10.42 22.74 -9.19
C PRO A 755 -9.45 22.81 -10.38
N SER A 756 -9.07 21.65 -10.93
CA SER A 756 -8.39 21.52 -12.23
C SER A 756 -9.38 21.25 -13.37
N VAL A 757 -9.33 22.06 -14.43
CA VAL A 757 -10.15 21.98 -15.65
C VAL A 757 -9.42 21.16 -16.71
N THR A 758 -10.03 20.09 -17.23
CA THR A 758 -9.52 19.35 -18.39
C THR A 758 -10.42 19.58 -19.60
N LYS A 759 -9.91 20.31 -20.60
CA LYS A 759 -10.50 20.39 -21.95
C LYS A 759 -10.25 19.06 -22.67
N VAL A 760 -11.30 18.38 -23.14
CA VAL A 760 -11.18 17.28 -24.08
C VAL A 760 -11.68 17.76 -25.44
N THR A 761 -10.74 17.96 -26.36
CA THR A 761 -10.99 18.17 -27.79
C THR A 761 -10.91 16.79 -28.45
N GLN A 762 -11.99 16.31 -29.07
CA GLN A 762 -11.91 15.11 -29.90
C GLN A 762 -12.26 15.46 -31.35
N VAL A 763 -11.23 15.38 -32.20
CA VAL A 763 -11.30 15.48 -33.65
C VAL A 763 -11.55 14.07 -34.20
N THR A 764 -12.53 13.94 -35.10
CA THR A 764 -12.80 12.70 -35.86
C THR A 764 -12.25 12.85 -37.28
N GLU A 765 -11.56 11.81 -37.76
CA GLU A 765 -11.22 11.68 -39.18
C GLU A 765 -11.73 10.34 -39.75
N ARG A 766 -12.06 10.39 -41.04
CA ARG A 766 -12.89 9.44 -41.82
C ARG A 766 -12.02 8.42 -42.58
N ASP A 767 -12.62 7.29 -42.93
CA ASP A 767 -12.14 6.38 -43.98
C ASP A 767 -12.99 6.53 -45.27
N PRO A 768 -12.42 6.54 -46.50
CA PRO A 768 -13.13 6.92 -47.72
C PRO A 768 -13.49 5.71 -48.61
N ARG A 769 -14.72 5.68 -49.14
CA ARG A 769 -15.05 4.95 -50.38
C ARG A 769 -15.84 5.79 -51.37
N GLN A 770 -15.06 6.28 -52.33
CA GLN A 770 -15.29 6.53 -53.74
C GLN A 770 -16.73 6.72 -54.28
N SER A 771 -16.95 7.94 -54.76
CA SER A 771 -17.87 8.30 -55.85
C SER A 771 -17.11 8.43 -57.18
N ARG A 772 -17.61 7.88 -58.28
CA ARG A 772 -17.40 8.32 -59.69
C ARG A 772 -18.48 7.66 -60.59
N PRO A 773 -18.80 8.15 -61.81
CA PRO A 773 -18.55 9.45 -62.47
C PRO A 773 -19.82 9.98 -63.23
N PRO A 774 -19.69 10.94 -64.16
CA PRO A 774 -20.39 10.76 -65.44
C PRO A 774 -19.50 10.87 -66.69
N ARG A 775 -20.06 10.28 -67.75
CA ARG A 775 -19.52 9.89 -69.06
C ARG A 775 -19.23 11.06 -70.02
N ILE A 776 -18.24 10.86 -70.91
CA ILE A 776 -18.30 11.26 -72.33
C ILE A 776 -17.75 10.10 -73.21
N ARG A 777 -18.46 9.82 -74.32
CA ARG A 777 -18.23 8.79 -75.37
C ARG A 777 -16.94 9.11 -76.19
N ILE A 778 -16.31 8.20 -76.94
CA ILE A 778 -16.71 7.61 -78.24
C ILE A 778 -15.63 6.57 -78.71
N ARG A 779 -16.08 5.44 -79.30
CA ARG A 779 -15.43 4.46 -80.25
C ARG A 779 -14.16 3.70 -79.79
N GLU A 780 -13.87 2.46 -80.21
CA GLU A 780 -14.49 1.45 -81.08
C GLU A 780 -13.80 0.09 -80.79
N ASN A 781 -14.57 -0.99 -80.90
CA ASN A 781 -14.24 -2.32 -81.41
C ASN A 781 -13.19 -3.29 -80.82
N HIS A 782 -13.70 -4.53 -80.75
CA HIS A 782 -13.10 -5.85 -80.94
C HIS A 782 -12.38 -6.58 -79.78
N GLN A 783 -13.18 -7.50 -79.20
CA GLN A 783 -13.00 -8.95 -79.20
C GLN A 783 -11.72 -9.60 -78.65
N ASN A 784 -12.02 -10.49 -77.69
CA ASN A 784 -11.61 -11.88 -77.58
C ASN A 784 -10.44 -12.28 -76.66
N HIS A 785 -10.90 -13.04 -75.66
CA HIS A 785 -10.44 -14.36 -75.25
C HIS A 785 -9.23 -14.54 -74.32
N GLN A 786 -9.58 -15.22 -73.23
CA GLN A 786 -8.93 -16.38 -72.63
C GLN A 786 -7.52 -16.19 -72.04
N GLY A 787 -7.46 -16.44 -70.74
CA GLY A 787 -6.85 -17.70 -70.33
C GLY A 787 -5.64 -17.60 -69.40
N LEU A 788 -5.86 -18.17 -68.21
CA LEU A 788 -4.93 -19.02 -67.46
C LEU A 788 -3.61 -18.46 -66.91
N VAL A 789 -3.54 -18.54 -65.57
CA VAL A 789 -2.56 -19.29 -64.75
C VAL A 789 -1.17 -18.70 -64.46
N ALA A 790 -0.86 -18.83 -63.15
CA ALA A 790 0.43 -18.80 -62.46
C ALA A 790 1.12 -17.42 -62.42
N SER A 791 1.66 -16.96 -61.30
CA SER A 791 2.23 -17.65 -60.13
C SER A 791 2.14 -16.74 -58.91
#